data_AF-A0A9X0D456-F1
#
_entry.id   AF-A0A9X0D456-F1
#
_cell.length_a   1.000
_cell.length_b   1.000
_cell.length_c   1.000
_cell.angle_alpha   90.00
_cell.angle_beta   90.00
_cell.angle_gamma   90.00
#
_symmetry.space_group_name_H-M   'P 1'
#
loop_
_entity.id
_entity.type
_entity.pdbx_description
1 polymer ?
#
loop_
_entity_poly.entity_id
_entity_poly.type
_entity_poly.pdbx_seq_one_letter_code
_entity_poly.pdbx_strand_id
1 'polypeptide(L)'
;MASSLPADYELGHYQSPEFTSATLFKYKYGVACVSNVDGRGNVSIYAMMRRQRKNSKPIFDYANILGYVGGEIRDGFCNANLKEGEALRFMRTHIELSRGRTIRMTFVPVEEVSAMFVLPLHKKSRERGLGFPDSNTASAFEYFAQVAKYCPYQTLEEFFDAKLGKGPRKPDRTKFSGHRGELESWWLEKSELLYHNCPLPPRPPTLNISSLSRMGQSNFMSGFMEQASHWSKNHEETEAWKKVAVKKFTNTLNYERFSGMAKQQALWYIWMGDPARAMVMLEASKGLERDKTSGRELDQENVAVEVILDATLGNLSNRGMCAGQSTIDARLTPKYQCDTCLSPVYPEKKRQGLNMLTCVDKDANGEFGCKSVRENVAKLLSAVSKFGINKDFETSASHCFREALHTFLEHSFTVLYWRIKPTNIMTAATENEALPLFIELLKVKEKLDVQQWVNSCTIVLGEALATHCSSKLGEEDVKKLCGLFCSKMNKILSEVKKLAKDEETTKRSKEPTEKDVSKDLLRKTVAPTMAQQFKRKWRLLSTTKRRKMLIIDHQRLVVACSETFQQMEEVDIKESKKKESAAADQEMSNGKESTADQEMSNGKESTADQQTNDSKESDPSCDEGSHEVQEGTSCKKNKTSTPFIPDPSSTYITDEELEQMDVEFPVKCSGDSCPCTDGYKLSKHLVGVLSSEKNPIPFYKCLPNGDIILRGDVWLDPEGHFFDDMITLNEEFIGGAVLPIEDEIFSVCPRLALLCKMACHRIIPMLLMSVIHQFAELEKKDNIRFECQSCQGCGEPESQPGDFKRCGGCKSVFYCGKKCQVQDWKAGHKQKCQELAKDNDGLFSCSKLHQTGD
;
A
#
# COMPACT_ATOMS: atom_id res chain seq x y z
N MET A 1 -22.09 19.21 -35.83
CA MET A 1 -21.17 18.28 -36.52
C MET A 1 -21.40 16.90 -35.93
N ALA A 2 -21.77 15.91 -36.74
CA ALA A 2 -21.78 14.53 -36.28
C ALA A 2 -20.32 14.06 -36.11
N SER A 3 -19.99 13.44 -34.98
CA SER A 3 -18.74 12.69 -34.87
C SER A 3 -18.85 11.47 -35.78
N SER A 4 -17.88 11.27 -36.66
CA SER A 4 -17.66 9.96 -37.26
C SER A 4 -17.42 8.95 -36.15
N LEU A 5 -18.08 7.79 -36.22
CA LEU A 5 -17.86 6.70 -35.26
C LEU A 5 -16.37 6.31 -35.23
N PRO A 6 -15.83 5.87 -34.08
CA PRO A 6 -14.45 5.42 -33.99
C PRO A 6 -14.13 4.27 -34.97
N ALA A 7 -12.86 4.16 -35.35
CA ALA A 7 -12.37 2.95 -36.04
C ALA A 7 -12.66 1.70 -35.18
N ASP A 8 -13.01 0.61 -35.84
CA ASP A 8 -13.37 -0.69 -35.23
C ASP A 8 -14.52 -0.64 -34.19
N TYR A 9 -15.33 0.42 -34.21
CA TYR A 9 -16.51 0.55 -33.35
C TYR A 9 -17.54 -0.55 -33.58
N GLU A 10 -17.86 -0.84 -34.85
CA GLU A 10 -18.78 -1.93 -35.25
C GLU A 10 -18.22 -3.33 -34.93
N LEU A 11 -16.91 -3.48 -34.72
CA LEU A 11 -16.26 -4.72 -34.29
C LEU A 11 -16.16 -4.83 -32.75
N GLY A 12 -16.52 -3.78 -32.00
CA GLY A 12 -16.41 -3.73 -30.54
C GLY A 12 -14.98 -3.50 -30.01
N HIS A 13 -13.99 -3.26 -30.87
CA HIS A 13 -12.56 -3.24 -30.49
C HIS A 13 -11.96 -1.83 -30.29
N TYR A 14 -12.77 -0.78 -30.41
CA TYR A 14 -12.35 0.60 -30.23
C TYR A 14 -11.92 0.94 -28.79
N GLN A 15 -11.07 1.97 -28.68
CA GLN A 15 -10.57 2.51 -27.41
C GLN A 15 -11.09 3.93 -27.15
N SER A 16 -11.10 4.34 -25.87
CA SER A 16 -11.40 5.72 -25.46
C SER A 16 -10.39 6.70 -26.08
N PRO A 17 -10.81 7.77 -26.79
CA PRO A 17 -9.88 8.69 -27.45
C PRO A 17 -8.96 9.43 -26.47
N GLU A 18 -7.82 9.92 -26.95
CA GLU A 18 -6.86 10.64 -26.10
C GLU A 18 -7.38 12.02 -25.66
N PHE A 19 -7.08 12.40 -24.42
CA PHE A 19 -7.42 13.73 -23.89
C PHE A 19 -6.33 14.76 -24.27
N THR A 20 -6.60 15.52 -25.32
CA THR A 20 -5.68 16.52 -25.90
C THR A 20 -6.09 17.94 -25.53
N SER A 21 -5.25 18.95 -25.83
CA SER A 21 -5.66 20.36 -25.72
C SER A 21 -6.87 20.64 -26.62
N ALA A 22 -6.91 20.09 -27.84
CA ALA A 22 -8.10 20.18 -28.70
C ALA A 22 -9.36 19.62 -28.02
N THR A 23 -9.26 18.51 -27.28
CA THR A 23 -10.38 17.96 -26.48
C THR A 23 -10.81 18.90 -25.36
N LEU A 24 -9.85 19.46 -24.61
CA LEU A 24 -10.09 20.39 -23.49
C LEU A 24 -10.80 21.68 -23.93
N PHE A 25 -10.48 22.18 -25.13
CA PHE A 25 -11.10 23.39 -25.71
C PHE A 25 -12.29 23.13 -26.64
N LYS A 26 -12.68 21.85 -26.86
CA LYS A 26 -13.73 21.43 -27.82
C LYS A 26 -15.09 22.09 -27.58
N TYR A 27 -15.45 22.33 -26.32
CA TYR A 27 -16.78 22.82 -25.92
C TYR A 27 -16.69 24.14 -25.16
N LYS A 28 -17.77 24.93 -25.19
CA LYS A 28 -17.75 26.33 -24.73
C LYS A 28 -17.60 26.47 -23.21
N TYR A 29 -18.27 25.61 -22.44
CA TYR A 29 -18.33 25.71 -20.98
C TYR A 29 -17.47 24.66 -20.26
N GLY A 30 -16.86 23.73 -21.00
CA GLY A 30 -16.02 22.66 -20.49
C GLY A 30 -16.34 21.32 -21.13
N VAL A 31 -15.50 20.32 -20.87
CA VAL A 31 -15.66 18.96 -21.40
C VAL A 31 -15.83 17.97 -20.25
N ALA A 32 -16.76 17.05 -20.41
CA ALA A 32 -16.89 15.88 -19.56
C ALA A 32 -16.44 14.62 -20.30
N CYS A 33 -15.83 13.70 -19.57
CA CYS A 33 -15.50 12.35 -19.96
C CYS A 33 -16.47 11.43 -19.23
N VAL A 34 -17.38 10.80 -19.97
CA VAL A 34 -18.49 10.01 -19.41
C VAL A 34 -18.33 8.54 -19.78
N SER A 35 -18.41 7.67 -18.79
CA SER A 35 -18.36 6.22 -19.02
C SER A 35 -19.64 5.70 -19.65
N ASN A 36 -19.57 4.58 -20.36
CA ASN A 36 -20.72 3.69 -20.48
C ASN A 36 -21.16 3.24 -19.08
N VAL A 37 -22.42 2.84 -18.94
CA VAL A 37 -22.92 2.29 -17.67
C VAL A 37 -22.46 0.84 -17.53
N ASP A 38 -21.95 0.45 -16.36
CA ASP A 38 -21.59 -0.95 -16.10
C ASP A 38 -22.84 -1.81 -15.80
N GLY A 39 -22.70 -3.14 -15.79
CA GLY A 39 -23.81 -4.04 -15.46
C GLY A 39 -24.38 -3.84 -14.06
N ARG A 40 -23.59 -3.31 -13.12
CA ARG A 40 -24.02 -2.94 -11.76
C ARG A 40 -24.81 -1.63 -11.73
N GLY A 41 -24.89 -0.89 -12.84
CA GLY A 41 -25.60 0.38 -12.99
C GLY A 41 -24.77 1.62 -12.62
N ASN A 42 -23.44 1.49 -12.48
CA ASN A 42 -22.55 2.59 -12.14
C ASN A 42 -22.11 3.37 -13.38
N VAL A 43 -21.92 4.68 -13.22
CA VAL A 43 -21.44 5.61 -14.24
C VAL A 43 -20.40 6.53 -13.61
N SER A 44 -19.23 6.61 -14.22
CA SER A 44 -18.16 7.54 -13.83
C SER A 44 -18.18 8.75 -14.76
N ILE A 45 -18.17 9.93 -14.17
CA ILE A 45 -18.12 11.21 -14.89
C ILE A 45 -16.91 11.97 -14.41
N TYR A 46 -16.04 12.39 -15.32
CA TYR A 46 -14.90 13.27 -15.04
C TYR A 46 -15.08 14.55 -15.84
N ALA A 47 -15.34 15.68 -15.19
CA ALA A 47 -15.64 16.95 -15.83
C ALA A 47 -14.51 17.96 -15.63
N MET A 48 -14.30 18.78 -16.66
CA MET A 48 -13.38 19.91 -16.67
C MET A 48 -14.14 21.14 -17.15
N MET A 49 -14.73 21.87 -16.20
CA MET A 49 -15.49 23.11 -16.41
C MET A 49 -14.52 24.26 -16.76
N ARG A 50 -14.87 25.11 -17.73
CA ARG A 50 -14.02 26.21 -18.20
C ARG A 50 -14.51 27.56 -17.68
N ARG A 51 -13.76 28.18 -16.76
CA ARG A 51 -13.99 29.55 -16.30
C ARG A 51 -13.23 30.54 -17.20
N GLN A 52 -13.98 31.26 -18.04
CA GLN A 52 -13.45 32.39 -18.79
C GLN A 52 -13.13 33.57 -17.85
N ARG A 53 -11.98 34.20 -18.06
CA ARG A 53 -11.56 35.43 -17.38
C ARG A 53 -11.32 36.51 -18.44
N LYS A 54 -11.71 37.76 -18.17
CA LYS A 54 -11.40 38.88 -19.07
C LYS A 54 -9.88 39.09 -19.11
N ASN A 55 -9.33 39.19 -20.32
CA ASN A 55 -7.92 39.50 -20.59
C ASN A 55 -6.88 38.55 -19.96
N SER A 56 -7.23 37.29 -19.65
CA SER A 56 -6.25 36.27 -19.25
C SER A 56 -6.53 34.91 -19.89
N LYS A 57 -5.56 33.99 -19.85
CA LYS A 57 -5.80 32.58 -20.18
C LYS A 57 -6.96 32.04 -19.32
N PRO A 58 -7.81 31.14 -19.85
CA PRO A 58 -8.85 30.51 -19.07
C PRO A 58 -8.25 29.60 -18.00
N ILE A 59 -8.97 29.47 -16.90
CA ILE A 59 -8.73 28.47 -15.88
C ILE A 59 -9.87 27.46 -15.89
N PHE A 60 -9.62 26.30 -15.32
CA PHE A 60 -10.53 25.17 -15.32
C PHE A 60 -10.79 24.68 -13.90
N ASP A 61 -11.97 24.11 -13.69
CA ASP A 61 -12.29 23.38 -12.47
C ASP A 61 -12.60 21.94 -12.85
N TYR A 62 -12.00 21.03 -12.10
CA TYR A 62 -12.29 19.62 -12.17
C TYR A 62 -13.39 19.27 -11.17
N ALA A 63 -14.33 18.44 -11.60
CA ALA A 63 -15.19 17.70 -10.69
C ALA A 63 -15.45 16.29 -11.25
N ASN A 64 -15.47 15.28 -10.39
CA ASN A 64 -15.93 13.95 -10.74
C ASN A 64 -17.12 13.53 -9.90
N ILE A 65 -17.95 12.67 -10.48
CA ILE A 65 -19.07 12.02 -9.81
C ILE A 65 -19.07 10.53 -10.20
N LEU A 66 -19.21 9.68 -9.19
CA LEU A 66 -19.61 8.28 -9.35
C LEU A 66 -21.11 8.18 -9.05
N GLY A 67 -21.92 7.95 -10.08
CA GLY A 67 -23.36 7.80 -9.96
C GLY A 67 -23.82 6.35 -10.13
N TYR A 68 -24.90 5.97 -9.45
CA TYR A 68 -25.64 4.74 -9.73
C TYR A 68 -27.02 5.10 -10.31
N VAL A 69 -27.34 4.61 -11.50
CA VAL A 69 -28.56 4.97 -12.28
C VAL A 69 -29.89 4.72 -11.54
N GLY A 70 -29.87 3.90 -10.48
CA GLY A 70 -30.98 3.74 -9.54
C GLY A 70 -31.32 5.00 -8.74
N GLY A 71 -30.49 6.04 -8.71
CA GLY A 71 -30.77 7.31 -8.02
C GLY A 71 -29.86 7.58 -6.82
N GLU A 72 -28.57 7.29 -6.93
CA GLU A 72 -27.59 7.51 -5.86
C GLU A 72 -26.33 8.17 -6.41
N ILE A 73 -25.81 9.19 -5.71
CA ILE A 73 -24.46 9.73 -5.93
C ILE A 73 -23.58 9.14 -4.84
N ARG A 74 -22.58 8.34 -5.25
CA ARG A 74 -21.81 7.46 -4.35
C ARG A 74 -20.50 8.07 -3.88
N ASP A 75 -19.89 8.89 -4.72
CA ASP A 75 -18.59 9.51 -4.50
C ASP A 75 -18.45 10.71 -5.44
N GLY A 76 -17.64 11.68 -5.05
CA GLY A 76 -17.36 12.88 -5.81
C GLY A 76 -16.24 13.71 -5.19
N PHE A 77 -15.37 14.23 -6.05
CA PHE A 77 -14.27 15.08 -5.66
C PHE A 77 -14.16 16.25 -6.64
N CYS A 78 -13.65 17.38 -6.19
CA CYS A 78 -13.47 18.58 -7.00
C CYS A 78 -12.15 19.29 -6.70
N ASN A 79 -11.59 19.94 -7.71
CA ASN A 79 -10.40 20.76 -7.59
C ASN A 79 -10.49 21.96 -8.53
N ALA A 80 -10.07 23.14 -8.10
CA ALA A 80 -10.40 24.40 -8.74
C ALA A 80 -9.18 25.22 -9.15
N ASN A 81 -9.36 26.12 -10.12
CA ASN A 81 -8.34 27.07 -10.62
C ASN A 81 -7.17 26.42 -11.37
N LEU A 82 -7.37 25.25 -11.97
CA LEU A 82 -6.38 24.55 -12.78
C LEU A 82 -6.04 25.35 -14.05
N LYS A 83 -4.76 25.48 -14.37
CA LYS A 83 -4.26 25.94 -15.68
C LYS A 83 -4.41 24.82 -16.71
N GLU A 84 -4.25 25.15 -17.99
CA GLU A 84 -4.36 24.20 -19.11
C GLU A 84 -3.50 22.94 -18.91
N GLY A 85 -2.21 23.08 -18.56
CA GLY A 85 -1.31 21.94 -18.36
C GLY A 85 -1.74 21.03 -17.20
N GLU A 86 -2.18 21.63 -16.10
CA GLU A 86 -2.72 20.92 -14.93
C GLU A 86 -4.00 20.17 -15.30
N ALA A 87 -4.95 20.84 -15.96
CA ALA A 87 -6.20 20.25 -16.42
C ALA A 87 -6.00 19.06 -17.39
N LEU A 88 -5.07 19.20 -18.34
CA LEU A 88 -4.71 18.12 -19.27
C LEU A 88 -4.12 16.90 -18.56
N ARG A 89 -3.16 17.12 -17.64
CA ARG A 89 -2.53 16.04 -16.88
C ARG A 89 -3.56 15.34 -15.99
N PHE A 90 -4.36 16.10 -15.24
CA PHE A 90 -5.35 15.58 -14.31
C PHE A 90 -6.37 14.66 -15.01
N MET A 91 -6.91 15.10 -16.15
CA MET A 91 -7.85 14.29 -16.95
C MET A 91 -7.19 13.06 -17.56
N ARG A 92 -5.96 13.17 -18.09
CA ARG A 92 -5.23 12.01 -18.66
C ARG A 92 -5.00 10.93 -17.63
N THR A 93 -4.54 11.27 -16.42
CA THR A 93 -4.30 10.28 -15.36
C THR A 93 -5.56 9.50 -15.01
N HIS A 94 -6.72 10.16 -14.87
CA HIS A 94 -7.99 9.49 -14.58
C HIS A 94 -8.48 8.60 -15.74
N ILE A 95 -8.31 9.05 -16.98
CA ILE A 95 -8.62 8.26 -18.18
C ILE A 95 -7.67 7.06 -18.32
N GLU A 96 -6.39 7.22 -18.00
CA GLU A 96 -5.37 6.16 -18.03
C GLU A 96 -5.63 5.07 -16.98
N LEU A 97 -5.97 5.46 -15.74
CA LEU A 97 -6.43 4.52 -14.71
C LEU A 97 -7.72 3.77 -15.12
N SER A 98 -8.48 4.32 -16.06
CA SER A 98 -9.69 3.69 -16.63
C SER A 98 -9.39 2.75 -17.80
N ARG A 99 -8.25 2.91 -18.52
CA ARG A 99 -7.92 2.13 -19.74
C ARG A 99 -7.81 0.62 -19.51
N GLY A 100 -7.56 0.17 -18.28
CA GLY A 100 -7.50 -1.25 -17.91
C GLY A 100 -8.86 -1.91 -17.59
N ARG A 101 -9.99 -1.20 -17.75
CA ARG A 101 -11.34 -1.69 -17.43
C ARG A 101 -12.13 -1.97 -18.72
N THR A 102 -13.18 -2.80 -18.65
CA THR A 102 -14.18 -3.01 -19.72
C THR A 102 -15.12 -1.80 -19.90
N ILE A 103 -14.75 -0.65 -19.33
CA ILE A 103 -15.54 0.58 -19.30
C ILE A 103 -14.92 1.55 -20.31
N ARG A 104 -15.71 1.97 -21.30
CA ARG A 104 -15.34 2.89 -22.38
C ARG A 104 -15.85 4.29 -22.09
N MET A 105 -15.13 5.30 -22.55
CA MET A 105 -15.37 6.70 -22.22
C MET A 105 -15.62 7.55 -23.47
N THR A 106 -16.53 8.53 -23.38
CA THR A 106 -16.82 9.50 -24.46
C THR A 106 -16.73 10.95 -23.99
N PHE A 107 -16.44 11.88 -24.91
CA PHE A 107 -16.21 13.30 -24.61
C PHE A 107 -17.41 14.18 -24.95
N VAL A 108 -18.08 14.67 -23.90
CA VAL A 108 -19.41 15.28 -23.89
C VAL A 108 -19.31 16.78 -23.51
N PRO A 109 -20.18 17.67 -24.00
CA PRO A 109 -20.32 19.02 -23.43
C PRO A 109 -20.68 18.91 -21.94
N VAL A 110 -19.94 19.61 -21.07
CA VAL A 110 -20.15 19.47 -19.61
C VAL A 110 -21.55 19.90 -19.19
N GLU A 111 -22.10 20.91 -19.86
CA GLU A 111 -23.45 21.42 -19.67
C GLU A 111 -24.54 20.37 -19.99
N GLU A 112 -24.38 19.58 -21.05
CA GLU A 112 -25.34 18.54 -21.45
C GLU A 112 -25.40 17.40 -20.42
N VAL A 113 -24.25 16.83 -20.01
CA VAL A 113 -24.24 15.75 -19.02
C VAL A 113 -24.72 16.23 -17.64
N SER A 114 -24.44 17.49 -17.29
CA SER A 114 -24.89 18.08 -16.02
C SER A 114 -26.41 18.14 -15.97
N ALA A 115 -27.04 18.73 -16.99
CA ALA A 115 -28.49 18.91 -17.05
C ALA A 115 -29.25 17.61 -17.33
N MET A 116 -28.75 16.75 -18.23
CA MET A 116 -29.47 15.56 -18.69
C MET A 116 -29.24 14.32 -17.83
N PHE A 117 -28.18 14.29 -17.00
CA PHE A 117 -27.91 13.13 -16.15
C PHE A 117 -27.66 13.49 -14.68
N VAL A 118 -26.70 14.36 -14.36
CA VAL A 118 -26.28 14.60 -12.97
C VAL A 118 -27.40 15.21 -12.12
N LEU A 119 -28.11 16.22 -12.65
CA LEU A 119 -29.21 16.87 -11.94
C LEU A 119 -30.43 15.94 -11.77
N PRO A 120 -30.91 15.24 -12.83
CA PRO A 120 -31.94 14.20 -12.69
C PRO A 120 -31.55 13.09 -11.70
N LEU A 121 -30.28 12.68 -11.66
CA LEU A 121 -29.77 11.69 -10.74
C LEU A 121 -29.87 12.17 -9.29
N HIS A 122 -29.43 13.39 -8.99
CA HIS A 122 -29.56 13.99 -7.66
C HIS A 122 -31.01 14.21 -7.24
N LYS A 123 -31.89 14.65 -8.17
CA LYS A 123 -33.33 14.77 -7.92
C LYS A 123 -33.92 13.42 -7.47
N LYS A 124 -33.63 12.34 -8.20
CA LYS A 124 -34.05 10.97 -7.86
C LYS A 124 -33.46 10.48 -6.53
N SER A 125 -32.27 10.96 -6.16
CA SER A 125 -31.64 10.71 -4.86
C SER A 125 -32.43 11.37 -3.72
N ARG A 126 -32.72 12.67 -3.85
CA ARG A 126 -33.52 13.42 -2.88
C ARG A 126 -34.93 12.84 -2.69
N GLU A 127 -35.58 12.42 -3.76
CA GLU A 127 -36.89 11.75 -3.73
C GLU A 127 -36.88 10.43 -2.93
N ARG A 128 -35.71 9.84 -2.69
CA ARG A 128 -35.49 8.63 -1.87
C ARG A 128 -35.00 8.92 -0.45
N GLY A 129 -34.85 10.19 -0.07
CA GLY A 129 -34.16 10.56 1.17
C GLY A 129 -32.64 10.30 1.15
N LEU A 130 -32.05 10.04 -0.02
CA LEU A 130 -30.62 9.85 -0.19
C LEU A 130 -29.95 11.21 -0.39
N GLY A 131 -29.17 11.63 0.61
CA GLY A 131 -28.32 12.83 0.55
C GLY A 131 -26.98 12.58 -0.14
N PHE A 132 -26.08 13.56 -0.07
CA PHE A 132 -24.68 13.35 -0.42
C PHE A 132 -23.95 12.54 0.68
N PRO A 133 -23.02 11.66 0.32
CA PRO A 133 -22.24 10.88 1.29
C PRO A 133 -21.29 11.75 2.13
N ASP A 134 -20.83 12.88 1.58
CA ASP A 134 -19.89 13.80 2.21
C ASP A 134 -19.91 15.20 1.56
N SER A 135 -19.18 16.15 2.17
CA SER A 135 -19.12 17.55 1.73
C SER A 135 -18.28 17.79 0.47
N ASN A 136 -17.30 16.94 0.14
CA ASN A 136 -16.58 17.01 -1.13
C ASN A 136 -17.47 16.52 -2.28
N THR A 137 -18.24 15.46 -2.07
CA THR A 137 -19.23 14.99 -3.05
C THR A 137 -20.32 16.04 -3.30
N ALA A 138 -20.81 16.70 -2.25
CA ALA A 138 -21.72 17.84 -2.39
C ALA A 138 -21.07 19.01 -3.16
N SER A 139 -19.82 19.36 -2.84
CA SER A 139 -19.06 20.41 -3.54
C SER A 139 -18.83 20.07 -5.02
N ALA A 140 -18.53 18.81 -5.34
CA ALA A 140 -18.37 18.32 -6.70
C ALA A 140 -19.67 18.45 -7.50
N PHE A 141 -20.82 18.10 -6.90
CA PHE A 141 -22.14 18.30 -7.51
C PHE A 141 -22.43 19.77 -7.86
N GLU A 142 -22.06 20.71 -6.99
CA GLU A 142 -22.27 22.14 -7.24
C GLU A 142 -21.58 22.64 -8.52
N TYR A 143 -20.40 22.11 -8.88
CA TYR A 143 -19.76 22.45 -10.16
C TYR A 143 -20.61 22.01 -11.36
N PHE A 144 -21.24 20.83 -11.31
CA PHE A 144 -22.16 20.38 -12.36
C PHE A 144 -23.43 21.25 -12.39
N ALA A 145 -24.01 21.55 -11.23
CA ALA A 145 -25.20 22.41 -11.12
C ALA A 145 -24.96 23.82 -11.70
N GLN A 146 -23.79 24.41 -11.44
CA GLN A 146 -23.43 25.73 -11.96
C GLN A 146 -23.32 25.80 -13.50
N VAL A 147 -22.94 24.71 -14.17
CA VAL A 147 -22.83 24.67 -15.64
C VAL A 147 -24.05 24.09 -16.34
N ALA A 148 -24.90 23.32 -15.65
CA ALA A 148 -26.14 22.76 -16.19
C ALA A 148 -27.07 23.83 -16.81
N LYS A 149 -27.11 25.03 -16.22
CA LYS A 149 -27.91 26.18 -16.71
C LYS A 149 -27.53 26.68 -18.11
N TYR A 150 -26.39 26.24 -18.66
CA TYR A 150 -25.96 26.55 -20.02
C TYR A 150 -26.37 25.49 -21.06
N CYS A 151 -26.99 24.39 -20.61
CA CYS A 151 -27.59 23.40 -21.50
C CYS A 151 -28.76 24.05 -22.28
N PRO A 152 -28.86 23.87 -23.60
CA PRO A 152 -29.96 24.44 -24.38
C PRO A 152 -31.28 23.68 -24.21
N TYR A 153 -31.26 22.50 -23.58
CA TYR A 153 -32.42 21.64 -23.36
C TYR A 153 -32.86 21.69 -21.89
N GLN A 154 -34.16 21.87 -21.65
CA GLN A 154 -34.76 21.92 -20.31
C GLN A 154 -35.19 20.54 -19.80
N THR A 155 -35.59 19.63 -20.71
CA THR A 155 -36.01 18.27 -20.36
C THR A 155 -35.25 17.20 -21.14
N LEU A 156 -35.25 15.97 -20.61
CA LEU A 156 -34.68 14.81 -21.28
C LEU A 156 -35.44 14.47 -22.56
N GLU A 157 -36.75 14.65 -22.56
CA GLU A 157 -37.64 14.43 -23.69
C GLU A 157 -37.30 15.41 -24.83
N GLU A 158 -37.08 16.69 -24.52
CA GLU A 158 -36.64 17.70 -25.47
C GLU A 158 -35.27 17.36 -26.07
N PHE A 159 -34.31 16.93 -25.24
CA PHE A 159 -33.00 16.47 -25.70
C PHE A 159 -33.13 15.27 -26.65
N PHE A 160 -33.89 14.24 -26.28
CA PHE A 160 -34.09 13.07 -27.16
C PHE A 160 -34.79 13.43 -28.46
N ASP A 161 -35.80 14.29 -28.44
CA ASP A 161 -36.49 14.75 -29.65
C ASP A 161 -35.59 15.58 -30.57
N ALA A 162 -34.69 16.39 -30.01
CA ALA A 162 -33.72 17.17 -30.77
C ALA A 162 -32.58 16.33 -31.38
N LYS A 163 -32.16 15.24 -30.70
CA LYS A 163 -31.04 14.39 -31.14
C LYS A 163 -31.48 13.18 -31.99
N LEU A 164 -32.72 12.70 -31.82
CA LEU A 164 -33.25 11.48 -32.45
C LEU A 164 -34.49 11.73 -33.34
N GLY A 165 -34.96 12.97 -33.45
CA GLY A 165 -36.20 13.32 -34.18
C GLY A 165 -37.46 13.06 -33.37
N LYS A 166 -38.55 13.79 -33.67
CA LYS A 166 -39.84 13.75 -32.94
C LYS A 166 -40.69 12.52 -33.30
N GLY A 167 -41.51 12.08 -32.35
CA GLY A 167 -42.59 11.09 -32.57
C GLY A 167 -42.24 9.64 -32.18
N PRO A 168 -43.14 8.69 -32.44
CA PRO A 168 -42.90 7.27 -32.17
C PRO A 168 -41.81 6.72 -33.09
N ARG A 169 -40.72 6.26 -32.49
CA ARG A 169 -39.52 5.77 -33.19
C ARG A 169 -39.65 4.25 -33.38
N LYS A 170 -39.35 3.73 -34.58
CA LYS A 170 -39.24 2.27 -34.80
C LYS A 170 -37.78 1.86 -34.55
N PRO A 171 -37.45 1.18 -33.44
CA PRO A 171 -36.08 0.77 -33.16
C PRO A 171 -35.65 -0.37 -34.08
N ASP A 172 -34.51 -0.22 -34.75
CA ASP A 172 -33.87 -1.30 -35.51
C ASP A 172 -33.07 -2.21 -34.56
N ARG A 173 -33.70 -3.31 -34.11
CA ARG A 173 -33.07 -4.29 -33.22
C ARG A 173 -31.83 -4.95 -33.85
N THR A 174 -31.72 -5.00 -35.19
CA THR A 174 -30.56 -5.61 -35.86
C THR A 174 -29.26 -4.89 -35.54
N LYS A 175 -29.30 -3.61 -35.09
CA LYS A 175 -28.11 -2.89 -34.60
C LYS A 175 -27.46 -3.49 -33.36
N PHE A 176 -28.10 -4.47 -32.72
CA PHE A 176 -27.57 -5.20 -31.56
C PHE A 176 -27.21 -6.67 -31.87
N SER A 177 -27.27 -7.11 -33.13
CA SER A 177 -26.70 -8.41 -33.51
C SER A 177 -25.17 -8.39 -33.46
N GLY A 178 -24.56 -9.43 -32.89
CA GLY A 178 -23.10 -9.59 -32.83
C GLY A 178 -22.47 -9.12 -31.50
N HIS A 179 -21.14 -9.17 -31.42
CA HIS A 179 -20.39 -8.80 -30.22
C HIS A 179 -20.32 -7.28 -30.04
N ARG A 180 -20.52 -6.80 -28.80
CA ARG A 180 -20.63 -5.37 -28.45
C ARG A 180 -19.75 -5.01 -27.26
N GLY A 181 -18.57 -4.44 -27.54
CA GLY A 181 -17.53 -4.16 -26.54
C GLY A 181 -18.00 -3.30 -25.36
N GLU A 182 -18.79 -2.25 -25.60
CA GLU A 182 -19.35 -1.40 -24.53
C GLU A 182 -20.45 -2.05 -23.67
N LEU A 183 -20.91 -3.24 -24.03
CA LEU A 183 -21.89 -4.00 -23.26
C LEU A 183 -21.27 -5.24 -22.59
N GLU A 184 -19.95 -5.47 -22.71
CA GLU A 184 -19.22 -6.57 -22.04
C GLU A 184 -19.42 -6.61 -20.53
N SER A 185 -19.64 -5.44 -19.92
CA SER A 185 -19.89 -5.30 -18.48
C SER A 185 -21.34 -5.53 -18.06
N TRP A 186 -22.29 -5.65 -19.00
CA TRP A 186 -23.72 -5.81 -18.75
C TRP A 186 -24.08 -7.27 -18.43
N TRP A 187 -23.63 -7.79 -17.29
CA TRP A 187 -23.99 -9.16 -16.88
C TRP A 187 -24.29 -9.24 -15.38
N LEU A 188 -25.07 -10.25 -15.00
CA LEU A 188 -25.44 -10.57 -13.63
C LEU A 188 -24.38 -11.48 -13.02
N GLU A 189 -23.85 -11.10 -11.87
CA GLU A 189 -22.79 -11.87 -11.23
C GLU A 189 -23.33 -13.16 -10.60
N LYS A 190 -22.49 -14.19 -10.47
CA LYS A 190 -22.86 -15.46 -9.80
C LYS A 190 -23.48 -15.21 -8.41
N SER A 191 -22.85 -14.35 -7.61
CA SER A 191 -23.33 -13.92 -6.29
C SER A 191 -24.68 -13.21 -6.35
N GLU A 192 -24.95 -12.48 -7.42
CA GLU A 192 -26.21 -11.77 -7.66
C GLU A 192 -27.35 -12.74 -8.02
N LEU A 193 -27.08 -13.74 -8.86
CA LEU A 193 -28.04 -14.82 -9.14
C LEU A 193 -28.41 -15.57 -7.85
N LEU A 194 -27.41 -15.94 -7.04
CA LEU A 194 -27.61 -16.62 -5.77
C LEU A 194 -28.41 -15.78 -4.77
N TYR A 195 -28.13 -14.47 -4.66
CA TYR A 195 -28.88 -13.55 -3.79
C TYR A 195 -30.38 -13.51 -4.12
N HIS A 196 -30.74 -13.49 -5.41
CA HIS A 196 -32.15 -13.54 -5.84
C HIS A 196 -32.75 -14.96 -5.87
N ASN A 197 -32.07 -15.96 -5.31
CA ASN A 197 -32.46 -17.38 -5.40
C ASN A 197 -32.76 -17.81 -6.85
N CYS A 198 -31.92 -17.35 -7.79
CA CYS A 198 -31.94 -17.72 -9.19
C CYS A 198 -30.94 -18.85 -9.46
N PRO A 199 -31.30 -19.91 -10.20
CA PRO A 199 -30.35 -20.94 -10.60
C PRO A 199 -29.22 -20.34 -11.48
N LEU A 200 -28.06 -20.99 -11.46
CA LEU A 200 -26.98 -20.70 -12.40
C LEU A 200 -27.42 -21.13 -13.82
N PRO A 201 -26.99 -20.41 -14.87
CA PRO A 201 -27.33 -20.79 -16.24
C PRO A 201 -26.74 -22.17 -16.61
N PRO A 202 -27.36 -22.89 -17.55
CA PRO A 202 -26.73 -24.04 -18.18
C PRO A 202 -25.47 -23.61 -18.94
N ARG A 203 -24.67 -24.58 -19.40
CA ARG A 203 -23.55 -24.28 -20.29
C ARG A 203 -24.09 -23.87 -21.67
N PRO A 204 -23.67 -22.73 -22.25
CA PRO A 204 -24.11 -22.31 -23.57
C PRO A 204 -23.81 -23.38 -24.62
N PRO A 205 -24.66 -23.51 -25.65
CA PRO A 205 -24.47 -24.47 -26.72
C PRO A 205 -23.24 -24.10 -27.57
N THR A 206 -22.23 -24.98 -27.59
CA THR A 206 -20.99 -24.77 -28.37
C THR A 206 -20.83 -25.82 -29.47
N LEU A 207 -20.91 -25.41 -30.73
CA LEU A 207 -20.53 -26.21 -31.89
C LEU A 207 -19.00 -26.20 -32.04
N ASN A 208 -18.36 -27.37 -31.94
CA ASN A 208 -16.91 -27.50 -32.06
C ASN A 208 -16.54 -27.88 -33.50
N ILE A 209 -16.49 -26.87 -34.38
CA ILE A 209 -16.13 -27.07 -35.79
C ILE A 209 -14.74 -27.70 -35.93
N SER A 210 -13.80 -27.40 -35.03
CA SER A 210 -12.45 -28.00 -35.02
C SER A 210 -12.40 -29.47 -34.59
N SER A 211 -13.39 -30.01 -33.87
CA SER A 211 -13.50 -31.45 -33.63
C SER A 211 -14.18 -32.15 -34.80
N LEU A 212 -15.20 -31.52 -35.40
CA LEU A 212 -15.87 -32.02 -36.60
C LEU A 212 -14.91 -32.10 -37.79
N SER A 213 -14.08 -31.08 -38.02
CA SER A 213 -13.07 -31.06 -39.10
C SER A 213 -11.94 -32.09 -38.92
N ARG A 214 -11.84 -32.71 -37.74
CA ARG A 214 -10.91 -33.82 -37.45
C ARG A 214 -11.56 -35.20 -37.61
N MET A 215 -12.87 -35.27 -37.85
CA MET A 215 -13.57 -36.51 -38.17
C MET A 215 -13.45 -36.80 -39.67
N GLY A 216 -13.33 -38.09 -40.04
CA GLY A 216 -13.39 -38.50 -41.44
C GLY A 216 -14.75 -38.19 -42.08
N GLN A 217 -14.79 -38.05 -43.41
CA GLN A 217 -16.00 -37.64 -44.15
C GLN A 217 -17.25 -38.46 -43.83
N SER A 218 -17.11 -39.77 -43.54
CA SER A 218 -18.21 -40.66 -43.15
C SER A 218 -18.88 -40.30 -41.82
N ASN A 219 -18.12 -39.72 -40.89
CA ASN A 219 -18.54 -39.47 -39.51
C ASN A 219 -18.80 -37.97 -39.25
N PHE A 220 -18.45 -37.09 -40.19
CA PHE A 220 -18.71 -35.66 -40.10
C PHE A 220 -20.20 -35.35 -39.93
N MET A 221 -21.06 -35.97 -40.75
CA MET A 221 -22.50 -35.66 -40.72
C MET A 221 -23.20 -36.21 -39.46
N SER A 222 -22.83 -37.40 -38.99
CA SER A 222 -23.36 -37.95 -37.74
C SER A 222 -22.90 -37.14 -36.52
N GLY A 223 -21.61 -36.80 -36.44
CA GLY A 223 -21.08 -35.94 -35.38
C GLY A 223 -21.65 -34.51 -35.43
N PHE A 224 -21.95 -33.98 -36.62
CA PHE A 224 -22.62 -32.69 -36.78
C PHE A 224 -24.07 -32.75 -36.30
N MET A 225 -24.84 -33.77 -36.69
CA MET A 225 -26.22 -33.96 -36.24
C MET A 225 -26.31 -34.18 -34.72
N GLU A 226 -25.36 -34.93 -34.13
CA GLU A 226 -25.24 -35.10 -32.68
C GLU A 226 -24.96 -33.76 -31.99
N GLN A 227 -23.96 -32.98 -32.46
CA GLN A 227 -23.69 -31.65 -31.92
C GLN A 227 -24.85 -30.67 -32.12
N ALA A 228 -25.59 -30.75 -33.23
CA ALA A 228 -26.77 -29.92 -33.50
C ALA A 228 -27.95 -30.27 -32.59
N SER A 229 -28.16 -31.56 -32.30
CA SER A 229 -29.16 -32.02 -31.34
C SER A 229 -28.83 -31.54 -29.92
N HIS A 230 -27.57 -31.69 -29.48
CA HIS A 230 -27.09 -31.12 -28.23
C HIS A 230 -27.19 -29.59 -28.19
N TRP A 231 -26.91 -28.91 -29.31
CA TRP A 231 -27.06 -27.46 -29.44
C TRP A 231 -28.52 -27.04 -29.22
N SER A 232 -29.48 -27.73 -29.86
CA SER A 232 -30.92 -27.46 -29.73
C SER A 232 -31.40 -27.65 -28.29
N LYS A 233 -31.06 -28.78 -27.67
CA LYS A 233 -31.43 -29.06 -26.28
C LYS A 233 -30.86 -28.02 -25.31
N ASN A 234 -29.57 -27.68 -25.44
CA ASN A 234 -28.93 -26.68 -24.59
C ASN A 234 -29.50 -25.26 -24.84
N HIS A 235 -29.99 -24.97 -26.04
CA HIS A 235 -30.71 -23.73 -26.35
C HIS A 235 -32.08 -23.69 -25.65
N GLU A 236 -32.86 -24.77 -25.67
CA GLU A 236 -34.11 -24.90 -24.90
C GLU A 236 -33.88 -24.74 -23.38
N GLU A 237 -32.85 -25.39 -22.83
CA GLU A 237 -32.45 -25.23 -21.41
C GLU A 237 -32.04 -23.77 -21.09
N THR A 238 -31.37 -23.09 -22.03
CA THR A 238 -30.98 -21.67 -21.90
C THR A 238 -32.20 -20.76 -21.87
N GLU A 239 -33.15 -20.95 -22.79
CA GLU A 239 -34.38 -20.15 -22.84
C GLU A 239 -35.31 -20.44 -21.65
N ALA A 240 -35.34 -21.67 -21.15
CA ALA A 240 -36.00 -22.00 -19.88
C ALA A 240 -35.35 -21.27 -18.70
N TRP A 241 -34.02 -21.22 -18.63
CA TRP A 241 -33.30 -20.46 -17.60
C TRP A 241 -33.58 -18.95 -17.68
N LYS A 242 -33.57 -18.34 -18.87
CA LYS A 242 -33.88 -16.91 -19.06
C LYS A 242 -35.24 -16.54 -18.47
N LYS A 243 -36.27 -17.36 -18.73
CA LYS A 243 -37.63 -17.18 -18.16
C LYS A 243 -37.64 -17.24 -16.63
N VAL A 244 -36.84 -18.10 -16.01
CA VAL A 244 -36.70 -18.17 -14.55
C VAL A 244 -35.94 -16.94 -14.02
N ALA A 245 -34.85 -16.54 -14.67
CA ALA A 245 -34.05 -15.39 -14.27
C ALA A 245 -34.86 -14.08 -14.32
N VAL A 246 -35.62 -13.86 -15.40
CA VAL A 246 -36.59 -12.76 -15.55
C VAL A 246 -37.52 -12.64 -14.34
N LYS A 247 -38.13 -13.75 -13.92
CA LYS A 247 -39.06 -13.77 -12.77
C LYS A 247 -38.35 -13.43 -11.47
N LYS A 248 -37.20 -14.06 -11.20
CA LYS A 248 -36.40 -13.81 -9.99
C LYS A 248 -35.89 -12.38 -9.90
N PHE A 249 -35.59 -11.76 -11.04
CA PHE A 249 -35.09 -10.39 -11.11
C PHE A 249 -36.21 -9.33 -11.26
N THR A 250 -37.48 -9.73 -11.37
CA THR A 250 -38.62 -8.80 -11.39
C THR A 250 -38.84 -8.21 -9.99
N ASN A 251 -38.32 -7.00 -9.78
CA ASN A 251 -38.57 -6.18 -8.59
C ASN A 251 -38.32 -4.69 -8.90
N THR A 252 -38.85 -3.81 -8.06
CA THR A 252 -38.79 -2.35 -8.22
C THR A 252 -37.36 -1.82 -8.44
N LEU A 253 -36.37 -2.36 -7.71
CA LEU A 253 -34.97 -1.92 -7.78
C LEU A 253 -34.32 -2.32 -9.12
N ASN A 254 -34.55 -3.55 -9.58
CA ASN A 254 -34.01 -4.03 -10.85
C ASN A 254 -34.70 -3.35 -12.05
N TYR A 255 -36.00 -3.07 -11.98
CA TYR A 255 -36.70 -2.22 -12.97
C TYR A 255 -36.03 -0.85 -13.13
N GLU A 256 -35.69 -0.21 -12.02
CA GLU A 256 -35.05 1.11 -12.00
C GLU A 256 -33.59 1.06 -12.46
N ARG A 257 -32.88 -0.03 -12.14
CA ARG A 257 -31.52 -0.28 -12.65
C ARG A 257 -31.54 -0.50 -14.15
N PHE A 258 -32.33 -1.44 -14.66
CA PHE A 258 -32.34 -1.79 -16.08
C PHE A 258 -32.90 -0.66 -16.96
N SER A 259 -33.97 0.03 -16.54
CA SER A 259 -34.41 1.25 -17.25
C SER A 259 -33.34 2.35 -17.17
N GLY A 260 -32.74 2.59 -16.00
CA GLY A 260 -31.69 3.59 -15.82
C GLY A 260 -30.44 3.30 -16.66
N MET A 261 -30.05 2.03 -16.77
CA MET A 261 -28.95 1.55 -17.61
C MET A 261 -29.27 1.82 -19.08
N ALA A 262 -30.43 1.39 -19.56
CA ALA A 262 -30.87 1.62 -20.94
C ALA A 262 -30.97 3.13 -21.26
N LYS A 263 -31.54 3.94 -20.37
CA LYS A 263 -31.68 5.40 -20.53
C LYS A 263 -30.34 6.12 -20.60
N GLN A 264 -29.39 5.77 -19.73
CA GLN A 264 -28.05 6.35 -19.78
C GLN A 264 -27.26 5.83 -21.00
N GLN A 265 -27.36 4.54 -21.34
CA GLN A 265 -26.72 4.03 -22.54
C GLN A 265 -27.24 4.70 -23.83
N ALA A 266 -28.52 5.11 -23.86
CA ALA A 266 -29.07 5.93 -24.94
C ALA A 266 -28.42 7.33 -25.02
N LEU A 267 -28.21 8.01 -23.89
CA LEU A 267 -27.46 9.28 -23.84
C LEU A 267 -26.02 9.08 -24.31
N TRP A 268 -25.36 8.01 -23.84
CA TRP A 268 -23.99 7.66 -24.21
C TRP A 268 -23.83 7.41 -25.72
N TYR A 269 -24.75 6.65 -26.34
CA TYR A 269 -24.78 6.47 -27.79
C TYR A 269 -25.00 7.78 -28.57
N ILE A 270 -25.86 8.69 -28.09
CA ILE A 270 -26.03 10.02 -28.70
C ILE A 270 -24.71 10.80 -28.69
N TRP A 271 -23.98 10.79 -27.57
CA TRP A 271 -22.71 11.50 -27.44
C TRP A 271 -21.56 10.88 -28.24
N MET A 272 -21.60 9.57 -28.51
CA MET A 272 -20.70 8.90 -29.45
C MET A 272 -20.99 9.24 -30.93
N GLY A 273 -22.24 9.63 -31.25
CA GLY A 273 -22.69 9.84 -32.63
C GLY A 273 -23.46 8.67 -33.22
N ASP A 274 -24.02 7.77 -32.39
CA ASP A 274 -24.85 6.64 -32.80
C ASP A 274 -26.34 6.83 -32.42
N PRO A 275 -27.10 7.65 -33.18
CA PRO A 275 -28.51 7.85 -32.91
C PRO A 275 -29.34 6.58 -33.15
N ALA A 276 -28.88 5.66 -34.01
CA ALA A 276 -29.61 4.44 -34.32
C ALA A 276 -29.69 3.52 -33.08
N ARG A 277 -28.57 3.28 -32.41
CA ARG A 277 -28.52 2.46 -31.19
C ARG A 277 -29.10 3.18 -29.97
N ALA A 278 -28.98 4.51 -29.91
CA ALA A 278 -29.65 5.31 -28.91
C ALA A 278 -31.18 5.15 -28.93
N MET A 279 -31.81 5.10 -30.11
CA MET A 279 -33.25 4.86 -30.23
C MET A 279 -33.68 3.51 -29.65
N VAL A 280 -32.92 2.44 -29.91
CA VAL A 280 -33.21 1.09 -29.37
C VAL A 280 -33.17 1.09 -27.84
N MET A 281 -32.12 1.66 -27.25
CA MET A 281 -31.96 1.73 -25.79
C MET A 281 -32.99 2.66 -25.13
N LEU A 282 -33.39 3.74 -25.79
CA LEU A 282 -34.45 4.62 -25.28
C LEU A 282 -35.82 3.92 -25.27
N GLU A 283 -36.16 3.15 -26.31
CA GLU A 283 -37.41 2.37 -26.33
C GLU A 283 -37.37 1.20 -25.34
N ALA A 284 -36.22 0.55 -25.17
CA ALA A 284 -36.01 -0.46 -24.13
C ALA A 284 -36.28 0.09 -22.71
N SER A 285 -35.75 1.27 -22.38
CA SER A 285 -36.03 1.99 -21.13
C SER A 285 -37.54 2.29 -20.96
N LYS A 286 -38.20 2.81 -21.99
CA LYS A 286 -39.66 3.08 -21.98
C LYS A 286 -40.51 1.82 -21.87
N GLY A 287 -40.06 0.69 -22.42
CA GLY A 287 -40.66 -0.63 -22.20
C GLY A 287 -40.69 -0.96 -20.71
N LEU A 288 -39.50 -1.01 -20.09
CA LEU A 288 -39.32 -1.31 -18.67
C LEU A 288 -40.10 -0.37 -17.74
N GLU A 289 -40.20 0.93 -18.07
CA GLU A 289 -41.01 1.89 -17.30
C GLU A 289 -42.52 1.62 -17.43
N ARG A 290 -43.01 1.24 -18.62
CA ARG A 290 -44.41 0.81 -18.81
C ARG A 290 -44.70 -0.49 -18.09
N ASP A 291 -43.80 -1.47 -18.13
CA ASP A 291 -43.96 -2.77 -17.46
C ASP A 291 -43.98 -2.61 -15.93
N LYS A 292 -43.06 -1.83 -15.36
CA LYS A 292 -43.06 -1.43 -13.94
C LYS A 292 -44.39 -0.78 -13.54
N THR A 293 -44.86 0.19 -14.32
CA THR A 293 -46.10 0.94 -14.04
C THR A 293 -47.34 0.06 -14.16
N SER A 294 -47.29 -0.97 -15.02
CA SER A 294 -48.38 -1.94 -15.21
C SER A 294 -48.32 -3.14 -14.25
N GLY A 295 -47.33 -3.22 -13.37
CA GLY A 295 -47.13 -4.38 -12.49
C GLY A 295 -46.77 -5.69 -13.22
N ARG A 296 -46.22 -5.63 -14.44
CA ARG A 296 -45.83 -6.83 -15.21
C ARG A 296 -44.52 -7.42 -14.72
N GLU A 297 -44.22 -8.65 -15.15
CA GLU A 297 -42.86 -9.22 -15.09
C GLU A 297 -41.95 -8.52 -16.10
N LEU A 298 -40.62 -8.55 -15.87
CA LEU A 298 -39.64 -8.03 -16.82
C LEU A 298 -39.81 -8.73 -18.19
N ASP A 299 -39.93 -7.97 -19.27
CA ASP A 299 -39.99 -8.55 -20.61
C ASP A 299 -38.64 -9.15 -21.02
N GLN A 300 -38.61 -10.46 -21.30
CA GLN A 300 -37.42 -11.15 -21.81
C GLN A 300 -37.02 -10.63 -23.20
N GLU A 301 -38.00 -10.21 -24.02
CA GLU A 301 -37.77 -9.63 -25.33
C GLU A 301 -37.34 -8.17 -25.26
N ASN A 302 -37.20 -7.57 -24.07
CA ASN A 302 -36.63 -6.23 -23.96
C ASN A 302 -35.11 -6.28 -24.22
N VAL A 303 -34.62 -5.52 -25.21
CA VAL A 303 -33.19 -5.55 -25.63
C VAL A 303 -32.21 -5.35 -24.46
N ALA A 304 -32.55 -4.55 -23.45
CA ALA A 304 -31.68 -4.37 -22.29
C ALA A 304 -31.63 -5.63 -21.39
N VAL A 305 -32.72 -6.36 -21.27
CA VAL A 305 -32.83 -7.62 -20.51
C VAL A 305 -32.17 -8.77 -21.29
N GLU A 306 -32.46 -8.88 -22.59
CA GLU A 306 -31.86 -9.84 -23.53
C GLU A 306 -30.32 -9.78 -23.48
N VAL A 307 -29.74 -8.59 -23.70
CA VAL A 307 -28.29 -8.35 -23.62
C VAL A 307 -27.72 -8.76 -22.26
N ILE A 308 -28.41 -8.42 -21.16
CA ILE A 308 -27.94 -8.76 -19.80
C ILE A 308 -27.91 -10.28 -19.59
N LEU A 309 -28.92 -11.01 -20.04
CA LEU A 309 -29.00 -12.46 -19.87
C LEU A 309 -28.00 -13.22 -20.75
N ASP A 310 -27.82 -12.80 -22.01
CA ASP A 310 -26.86 -13.43 -22.92
C ASP A 310 -25.41 -13.13 -22.51
N ALA A 311 -25.10 -11.90 -22.11
CA ALA A 311 -23.79 -11.57 -21.56
C ALA A 311 -23.52 -12.28 -20.22
N THR A 312 -24.56 -12.57 -19.42
CA THR A 312 -24.45 -13.41 -18.20
C THR A 312 -24.07 -14.84 -18.55
N LEU A 313 -24.76 -15.46 -19.51
CA LEU A 313 -24.47 -16.81 -19.99
C LEU A 313 -23.02 -16.92 -20.49
N GLY A 314 -22.59 -15.98 -21.35
CA GLY A 314 -21.23 -15.93 -21.88
C GLY A 314 -20.16 -15.70 -20.80
N ASN A 315 -20.34 -14.71 -19.91
CA ASN A 315 -19.37 -14.40 -18.87
C ASN A 315 -19.23 -15.53 -17.85
N LEU A 316 -20.33 -16.15 -17.41
CA LEU A 316 -20.27 -17.25 -16.44
C LEU A 316 -19.67 -18.51 -17.08
N SER A 317 -20.01 -18.83 -18.34
CA SER A 317 -19.42 -19.97 -19.05
C SER A 317 -17.91 -19.84 -19.21
N ASN A 318 -17.43 -18.67 -19.65
CA ASN A 318 -16.00 -18.38 -19.82
C ASN A 318 -15.21 -18.43 -18.49
N ARG A 319 -15.90 -18.34 -17.35
CA ARG A 319 -15.30 -18.41 -16.00
C ARG A 319 -15.46 -19.78 -15.33
N GLY A 320 -16.10 -20.76 -15.98
CA GLY A 320 -16.41 -22.05 -15.36
C GLY A 320 -17.46 -21.97 -14.25
N MET A 321 -18.43 -21.06 -14.39
CA MET A 321 -19.44 -20.72 -13.37
C MET A 321 -20.89 -21.05 -13.80
N CYS A 322 -21.10 -21.74 -14.92
CA CYS A 322 -22.41 -22.33 -15.25
C CYS A 322 -22.71 -23.54 -14.34
N ALA A 323 -23.97 -23.97 -14.31
CA ALA A 323 -24.40 -25.18 -13.62
C ALA A 323 -23.55 -26.40 -14.05
N GLY A 324 -23.09 -27.19 -13.07
CA GLY A 324 -22.27 -28.39 -13.30
C GLY A 324 -20.79 -28.14 -13.66
N GLN A 325 -20.32 -26.88 -13.75
CA GLN A 325 -18.89 -26.60 -13.96
C GLN A 325 -18.13 -26.51 -12.62
N SER A 326 -16.87 -26.94 -12.60
CA SER A 326 -15.98 -26.74 -11.46
C SER A 326 -15.49 -25.30 -11.42
N THR A 327 -15.83 -24.61 -10.34
CA THR A 327 -15.47 -23.20 -10.16
C THR A 327 -13.94 -23.02 -10.08
N ILE A 328 -13.41 -22.12 -10.90
CA ILE A 328 -12.04 -21.64 -10.78
C ILE A 328 -12.00 -20.68 -9.59
N ASP A 329 -11.06 -20.87 -8.65
CA ASP A 329 -10.87 -19.95 -7.52
C ASP A 329 -10.60 -18.53 -8.05
N ALA A 330 -11.52 -17.61 -7.79
CA ALA A 330 -11.52 -16.27 -8.36
C ALA A 330 -10.37 -15.39 -7.85
N ARG A 331 -9.61 -15.86 -6.85
CA ARG A 331 -8.41 -15.21 -6.33
C ARG A 331 -7.17 -15.52 -7.16
N LEU A 332 -7.23 -16.50 -8.08
CA LEU A 332 -6.14 -16.81 -8.99
C LEU A 332 -5.91 -15.68 -10.00
N THR A 333 -4.67 -15.20 -10.06
CA THR A 333 -4.27 -14.07 -10.90
C THR A 333 -2.83 -14.26 -11.41
N PRO A 334 -2.52 -13.87 -12.66
CA PRO A 334 -1.12 -13.81 -13.12
C PRO A 334 -0.35 -12.61 -12.54
N LYS A 335 -1.02 -11.72 -11.78
CA LYS A 335 -0.41 -10.51 -11.20
C LYS A 335 0.29 -10.81 -9.87
N TYR A 336 1.23 -9.94 -9.49
CA TYR A 336 2.00 -10.04 -8.25
C TYR A 336 1.38 -9.29 -7.04
N GLN A 337 0.30 -8.54 -7.25
CA GLN A 337 -0.44 -7.84 -6.19
C GLN A 337 -1.89 -7.57 -6.63
N CYS A 338 -2.76 -7.21 -5.69
CA CYS A 338 -4.11 -6.72 -5.99
C CYS A 338 -4.08 -5.32 -6.61
N ASP A 339 -4.81 -5.07 -7.71
CA ASP A 339 -4.90 -3.71 -8.29
C ASP A 339 -5.67 -2.71 -7.42
N THR A 340 -6.42 -3.18 -6.41
CA THR A 340 -7.31 -2.35 -5.57
C THR A 340 -6.65 -2.01 -4.23
N CYS A 341 -6.33 -3.00 -3.41
CA CYS A 341 -5.72 -2.79 -2.09
C CYS A 341 -4.18 -2.91 -2.08
N LEU A 342 -3.54 -3.23 -3.22
CA LEU A 342 -2.10 -3.52 -3.31
C LEU A 342 -1.62 -4.68 -2.41
N SER A 343 -2.52 -5.50 -1.87
CA SER A 343 -2.15 -6.66 -1.06
C SER A 343 -1.28 -7.64 -1.86
N PRO A 344 -0.20 -8.16 -1.26
CA PRO A 344 0.68 -9.12 -1.92
C PRO A 344 0.00 -10.47 -2.11
N VAL A 345 0.40 -11.17 -3.18
CA VAL A 345 -0.08 -12.51 -3.53
C VAL A 345 0.84 -13.60 -2.99
N TYR A 346 0.38 -14.84 -3.02
CA TYR A 346 1.21 -16.03 -2.82
C TYR A 346 1.31 -16.87 -4.10
N PRO A 347 2.47 -17.46 -4.43
CA PRO A 347 2.62 -18.35 -5.58
C PRO A 347 1.84 -19.64 -5.35
N GLU A 348 0.95 -20.00 -6.29
CA GLU A 348 0.10 -21.19 -6.15
C GLU A 348 0.87 -22.45 -6.59
N LYS A 349 1.19 -23.33 -5.63
CA LYS A 349 1.99 -24.54 -5.87
C LYS A 349 1.35 -25.51 -6.87
N LYS A 350 0.02 -25.47 -7.06
CA LYS A 350 -0.71 -26.38 -7.95
C LYS A 350 -0.85 -25.90 -9.40
N ARG A 351 -0.53 -24.65 -9.72
CA ARG A 351 -0.68 -24.09 -11.09
C ARG A 351 0.48 -23.13 -11.40
N GLN A 352 1.49 -23.62 -12.11
CA GLN A 352 2.62 -22.80 -12.57
C GLN A 352 2.13 -21.55 -13.32
N GLY A 353 2.70 -20.39 -12.97
CA GLY A 353 2.38 -19.09 -13.59
C GLY A 353 1.16 -18.36 -13.04
N LEU A 354 0.48 -18.89 -12.00
CA LEU A 354 -0.59 -18.17 -11.29
C LEU A 354 -0.24 -17.97 -9.82
N ASN A 355 -0.56 -16.78 -9.33
CA ASN A 355 -0.54 -16.45 -7.91
C ASN A 355 -1.98 -16.39 -7.38
N MET A 356 -2.15 -16.35 -6.06
CA MET A 356 -3.45 -16.27 -5.42
C MET A 356 -3.53 -15.08 -4.45
N LEU A 357 -4.66 -14.37 -4.51
CA LEU A 357 -4.98 -13.22 -3.67
C LEU A 357 -5.50 -13.63 -2.29
N THR A 358 -5.18 -12.83 -1.27
CA THR A 358 -5.65 -12.99 0.12
C THR A 358 -6.91 -12.17 0.42
N CYS A 359 -7.13 -11.07 -0.31
CA CYS A 359 -8.32 -10.23 -0.17
C CYS A 359 -9.62 -10.97 -0.53
N VAL A 360 -10.75 -10.49 0.00
CA VAL A 360 -12.06 -11.15 -0.15
C VAL A 360 -12.55 -11.14 -1.60
N ASP A 361 -12.96 -12.30 -2.11
CA ASP A 361 -13.50 -12.49 -3.46
C ASP A 361 -15.05 -12.57 -3.49
N LYS A 362 -15.60 -12.82 -4.68
CA LYS A 362 -17.06 -12.88 -4.94
C LYS A 362 -17.76 -14.09 -4.35
N ASP A 363 -17.00 -15.14 -4.02
CA ASP A 363 -17.46 -16.37 -3.39
C ASP A 363 -17.17 -16.36 -1.87
N ALA A 364 -16.83 -15.18 -1.32
CA ALA A 364 -16.42 -14.96 0.06
C ALA A 364 -15.19 -15.79 0.50
N ASN A 365 -14.38 -16.27 -0.45
CA ASN A 365 -13.03 -16.76 -0.16
C ASN A 365 -12.11 -15.57 0.13
N GLY A 366 -11.05 -15.83 0.88
CA GLY A 366 -10.14 -14.79 1.35
C GLY A 366 -9.61 -15.13 2.73
N GLU A 367 -8.77 -14.23 3.24
CA GLU A 367 -8.02 -14.38 4.48
C GLU A 367 -7.92 -13.03 5.19
N PHE A 368 -7.67 -13.03 6.50
CA PHE A 368 -7.44 -11.79 7.23
C PHE A 368 -5.97 -11.36 7.06
N GLY A 369 -5.74 -10.41 6.17
CA GLY A 369 -4.39 -9.97 5.77
C GLY A 369 -3.59 -11.04 5.01
N CYS A 370 -2.33 -10.72 4.69
CA CYS A 370 -1.41 -11.66 4.05
C CYS A 370 -0.89 -12.73 5.03
N LYS A 371 -0.18 -13.75 4.53
CA LYS A 371 0.37 -14.83 5.37
C LYS A 371 1.31 -14.29 6.46
N SER A 372 2.20 -13.35 6.12
CA SER A 372 3.10 -12.72 7.09
C SER A 372 2.34 -11.95 8.18
N VAL A 373 1.28 -11.23 7.84
CA VAL A 373 0.41 -10.56 8.83
C VAL A 373 -0.18 -11.58 9.81
N ARG A 374 -0.70 -12.71 9.33
CA ARG A 374 -1.25 -13.75 10.22
C ARG A 374 -0.20 -14.43 11.09
N GLU A 375 0.99 -14.69 10.56
CA GLU A 375 2.13 -15.23 11.32
C GLU A 375 2.58 -14.24 12.41
N ASN A 376 2.64 -12.94 12.11
CA ASN A 376 2.99 -11.91 13.08
C ASN A 376 1.90 -11.73 14.15
N VAL A 377 0.62 -11.74 13.77
CA VAL A 377 -0.50 -11.73 14.71
C VAL A 377 -0.48 -12.98 15.61
N ALA A 378 -0.22 -14.16 15.05
CA ALA A 378 -0.11 -15.39 15.83
C ALA A 378 1.03 -15.32 16.87
N LYS A 379 2.20 -14.80 16.48
CA LYS A 379 3.33 -14.54 17.40
C LYS A 379 2.97 -13.53 18.49
N LEU A 380 2.31 -12.43 18.12
CA LEU A 380 1.82 -11.41 19.06
C LEU A 380 0.87 -12.01 20.10
N LEU A 381 -0.09 -12.83 19.66
CA LEU A 381 -1.05 -13.48 20.55
C LEU A 381 -0.38 -14.51 21.49
N SER A 382 0.59 -15.29 20.99
CA SER A 382 1.42 -16.15 21.84
C SER A 382 2.26 -15.36 22.85
N ALA A 383 2.85 -14.24 22.43
CA ALA A 383 3.64 -13.36 23.29
C ALA A 383 2.77 -12.74 24.41
N VAL A 384 1.59 -12.22 24.08
CA VAL A 384 0.63 -11.69 25.08
C VAL A 384 0.15 -12.81 26.02
N SER A 385 -0.04 -14.03 25.53
CA SER A 385 -0.39 -15.19 26.36
C SER A 385 0.72 -15.62 27.33
N LYS A 386 1.99 -15.27 27.05
CA LYS A 386 3.17 -15.62 27.86
C LYS A 386 3.62 -14.50 28.80
N PHE A 387 3.68 -13.26 28.31
CA PHE A 387 4.26 -12.10 29.01
C PHE A 387 3.21 -11.07 29.47
N GLY A 388 1.95 -11.20 29.04
CA GLY A 388 0.94 -10.16 29.18
C GLY A 388 1.07 -9.09 28.09
N ILE A 389 0.21 -8.08 28.14
CA ILE A 389 0.19 -6.96 27.19
C ILE A 389 1.11 -5.83 27.65
N ASN A 390 1.94 -5.32 26.74
CA ASN A 390 2.80 -4.15 26.97
C ASN A 390 2.62 -3.13 25.82
N LYS A 391 3.24 -1.96 25.93
CA LYS A 391 3.09 -0.85 24.96
C LYS A 391 3.62 -1.19 23.55
N ASP A 392 4.64 -2.03 23.45
CA ASP A 392 5.23 -2.45 22.17
C ASP A 392 4.31 -3.47 21.47
N PHE A 393 3.66 -4.35 22.25
CA PHE A 393 2.62 -5.26 21.79
C PHE A 393 1.33 -4.51 21.40
N GLU A 394 0.88 -3.49 22.15
CA GLU A 394 -0.24 -2.61 21.76
C GLU A 394 0.04 -1.91 20.42
N THR A 395 1.28 -1.40 20.25
CA THR A 395 1.71 -0.75 19.00
C THR A 395 1.71 -1.75 17.84
N SER A 396 2.30 -2.93 18.04
CA SER A 396 2.33 -4.01 17.05
C SER A 396 0.91 -4.48 16.66
N ALA A 397 0.02 -4.61 17.65
CA ALA A 397 -1.39 -4.96 17.46
C ALA A 397 -2.11 -3.93 16.57
N SER A 398 -1.94 -2.63 16.86
CA SER A 398 -2.59 -1.55 16.11
C SER A 398 -2.21 -1.58 14.63
N HIS A 399 -0.91 -1.77 14.32
CA HIS A 399 -0.43 -1.87 12.94
C HIS A 399 -0.92 -3.14 12.23
N CYS A 400 -0.78 -4.32 12.86
CA CYS A 400 -1.25 -5.59 12.30
C CYS A 400 -2.74 -5.60 11.96
N PHE A 401 -3.59 -5.12 12.87
CA PHE A 401 -5.03 -5.20 12.72
C PHE A 401 -5.59 -4.10 11.81
N ARG A 402 -5.01 -2.89 11.79
CA ARG A 402 -5.54 -1.78 10.98
C ARG A 402 -5.56 -2.10 9.50
N GLU A 403 -4.42 -2.48 8.91
CA GLU A 403 -4.35 -2.74 7.46
C GLU A 403 -5.16 -3.97 7.04
N ALA A 404 -5.18 -5.00 7.89
CA ALA A 404 -5.94 -6.23 7.64
C ALA A 404 -7.46 -6.00 7.74
N LEU A 405 -7.93 -5.25 8.73
CA LEU A 405 -9.34 -4.88 8.90
C LEU A 405 -9.80 -3.97 7.75
N HIS A 406 -9.03 -2.93 7.42
CA HIS A 406 -9.33 -2.04 6.31
C HIS A 406 -9.45 -2.80 4.98
N THR A 407 -8.47 -3.64 4.67
CA THR A 407 -8.49 -4.48 3.46
C THR A 407 -9.69 -5.45 3.46
N PHE A 408 -10.03 -6.04 4.61
CA PHE A 408 -11.17 -6.94 4.74
C PHE A 408 -12.50 -6.21 4.49
N LEU A 409 -12.71 -5.04 5.11
CA LEU A 409 -13.94 -4.27 4.98
C LEU A 409 -14.10 -3.70 3.57
N GLU A 410 -13.09 -3.02 3.02
CA GLU A 410 -13.17 -2.39 1.70
C GLU A 410 -13.42 -3.42 0.59
N HIS A 411 -12.79 -4.60 0.65
CA HIS A 411 -13.09 -5.70 -0.28
C HIS A 411 -14.47 -6.31 -0.03
N SER A 412 -14.85 -6.61 1.22
CA SER A 412 -16.17 -7.19 1.50
C SER A 412 -17.29 -6.26 1.03
N PHE A 413 -17.18 -4.95 1.27
CA PHE A 413 -18.14 -3.96 0.83
C PHE A 413 -18.18 -3.81 -0.70
N THR A 414 -17.02 -3.67 -1.35
CA THR A 414 -16.93 -3.48 -2.81
C THR A 414 -17.32 -4.73 -3.62
N VAL A 415 -17.16 -5.92 -3.05
CA VAL A 415 -17.34 -7.19 -3.74
C VAL A 415 -18.66 -7.88 -3.38
N LEU A 416 -18.96 -8.04 -2.09
CA LEU A 416 -20.15 -8.75 -1.60
C LEU A 416 -21.36 -7.82 -1.43
N TYR A 417 -21.16 -6.64 -0.83
CA TYR A 417 -22.24 -5.70 -0.49
C TYR A 417 -22.40 -4.53 -1.47
N TRP A 418 -21.89 -4.64 -2.71
CA TRP A 418 -21.77 -3.53 -3.66
C TRP A 418 -23.06 -2.76 -3.98
N ARG A 419 -24.22 -3.41 -3.85
CA ARG A 419 -25.56 -2.79 -4.03
C ARG A 419 -25.87 -1.78 -2.92
N ILE A 420 -25.39 -2.07 -1.73
CA ILE A 420 -25.60 -1.36 -0.47
C ILE A 420 -24.24 -1.04 0.19
N LYS A 421 -23.25 -0.62 -0.63
CA LYS A 421 -21.89 -0.39 -0.14
C LYS A 421 -21.92 0.72 0.93
N PRO A 422 -21.41 0.49 2.16
CA PRO A 422 -21.08 1.57 3.07
C PRO A 422 -20.13 2.56 2.41
N THR A 423 -20.28 3.85 2.73
CA THR A 423 -19.38 4.89 2.21
C THR A 423 -18.02 4.78 2.89
N ASN A 424 -16.98 5.34 2.26
CA ASN A 424 -15.62 5.31 2.82
C ASN A 424 -15.56 5.98 4.22
N ILE A 425 -16.44 6.95 4.51
CA ILE A 425 -16.57 7.57 5.84
C ILE A 425 -17.17 6.59 6.85
N MET A 426 -18.23 5.86 6.48
CA MET A 426 -18.84 4.84 7.33
C MET A 426 -17.84 3.71 7.62
N THR A 427 -17.09 3.26 6.61
CA THR A 427 -16.00 2.28 6.76
C THR A 427 -14.93 2.79 7.73
N ALA A 428 -14.43 4.02 7.56
CA ALA A 428 -13.44 4.61 8.46
C ALA A 428 -13.97 4.81 9.89
N ALA A 429 -15.25 5.15 10.07
CA ALA A 429 -15.87 5.24 11.38
C ALA A 429 -15.95 3.87 12.08
N THR A 430 -16.40 2.83 11.37
CA THR A 430 -16.38 1.44 11.86
C THR A 430 -14.96 1.00 12.26
N GLU A 431 -13.94 1.29 11.45
CA GLU A 431 -12.55 0.96 11.76
C GLU A 431 -12.04 1.69 13.01
N ASN A 432 -12.33 2.98 13.15
CA ASN A 432 -11.88 3.80 14.27
C ASN A 432 -12.56 3.45 15.60
N GLU A 433 -13.77 2.88 15.57
CA GLU A 433 -14.47 2.35 16.75
C GLU A 433 -14.01 0.92 17.11
N ALA A 434 -13.97 0.01 16.13
CA ALA A 434 -13.68 -1.41 16.38
C ALA A 434 -12.20 -1.67 16.74
N LEU A 435 -11.26 -0.99 16.07
CA LEU A 435 -9.83 -1.29 16.21
C LEU A 435 -9.27 -1.03 17.63
N PRO A 436 -9.56 0.10 18.31
CA PRO A 436 -9.13 0.29 19.70
C PRO A 436 -9.70 -0.78 20.63
N LEU A 437 -10.97 -1.16 20.45
CA LEU A 437 -11.63 -2.18 21.25
C LEU A 437 -11.01 -3.58 21.03
N PHE A 438 -10.55 -3.92 19.83
CA PHE A 438 -9.80 -5.18 19.60
C PHE A 438 -8.50 -5.26 20.41
N ILE A 439 -7.84 -4.11 20.66
CA ILE A 439 -6.61 -4.00 21.44
C ILE A 439 -6.91 -4.04 22.94
N GLU A 440 -7.97 -3.35 23.39
CA GLU A 440 -8.47 -3.46 24.78
C GLU A 440 -8.84 -4.90 25.15
N LEU A 441 -9.40 -5.68 24.21
CA LEU A 441 -9.70 -7.10 24.41
C LEU A 441 -8.46 -7.99 24.60
N LEU A 442 -7.24 -7.50 24.34
CA LEU A 442 -5.99 -8.20 24.69
C LEU A 442 -5.58 -7.97 26.17
N LYS A 443 -6.21 -7.03 26.88
CA LYS A 443 -5.90 -6.68 28.27
C LYS A 443 -6.57 -7.62 29.28
N VAL A 444 -6.21 -8.89 29.19
CA VAL A 444 -6.68 -9.95 30.09
C VAL A 444 -5.89 -10.00 31.40
N LYS A 445 -6.57 -10.31 32.52
CA LYS A 445 -5.92 -10.56 33.83
C LYS A 445 -5.37 -11.98 33.97
N GLU A 446 -5.90 -12.90 33.17
CA GLU A 446 -5.52 -14.31 33.13
C GLU A 446 -4.92 -14.64 31.75
N LYS A 447 -4.64 -15.91 31.47
CA LYS A 447 -4.08 -16.34 30.18
C LYS A 447 -5.06 -16.05 29.04
N LEU A 448 -4.56 -15.45 27.96
CA LEU A 448 -5.35 -15.11 26.77
C LEU A 448 -5.90 -16.35 26.06
N ASP A 449 -7.24 -16.52 26.06
CA ASP A 449 -7.94 -17.44 25.16
C ASP A 449 -8.15 -16.75 23.80
N VAL A 450 -7.44 -17.23 22.79
CA VAL A 450 -7.47 -16.66 21.43
C VAL A 450 -8.83 -16.90 20.74
N GLN A 451 -9.54 -18.00 21.04
CA GLN A 451 -10.86 -18.26 20.46
C GLN A 451 -11.91 -17.33 21.06
N GLN A 452 -11.86 -17.09 22.37
CA GLN A 452 -12.71 -16.11 23.05
C GLN A 452 -12.42 -14.68 22.55
N TRP A 453 -11.15 -14.33 22.35
CA TRP A 453 -10.74 -13.05 21.79
C TRP A 453 -11.28 -12.85 20.36
N VAL A 454 -11.17 -13.85 19.47
CA VAL A 454 -11.76 -13.80 18.11
C VAL A 454 -13.28 -13.60 18.16
N ASN A 455 -13.98 -14.29 19.06
CA ASN A 455 -15.43 -14.14 19.24
C ASN A 455 -15.79 -12.73 19.72
N SER A 456 -15.03 -12.19 20.67
CA SER A 456 -15.25 -10.83 21.22
C SER A 456 -14.98 -9.75 20.17
N CYS A 457 -13.91 -9.85 19.40
CA CYS A 457 -13.65 -8.96 18.26
C CYS A 457 -14.75 -9.04 17.18
N THR A 458 -15.36 -10.22 17.00
CA THR A 458 -16.49 -10.37 16.07
C THR A 458 -17.75 -9.63 16.56
N ILE A 459 -18.02 -9.64 17.87
CA ILE A 459 -19.13 -8.90 18.48
C ILE A 459 -18.90 -7.39 18.32
N VAL A 460 -17.72 -6.91 18.73
CA VAL A 460 -17.30 -5.50 18.59
C VAL A 460 -17.44 -4.99 17.15
N LEU A 461 -17.03 -5.80 16.16
CA LEU A 461 -17.20 -5.43 14.75
C LEU A 461 -18.68 -5.36 14.35
N GLY A 462 -19.52 -6.26 14.84
CA GLY A 462 -20.96 -6.26 14.60
C GLY A 462 -21.65 -5.02 15.19
N GLU A 463 -21.27 -4.62 16.39
CA GLU A 463 -21.77 -3.40 17.06
C GLU A 463 -21.35 -2.14 16.27
N ALA A 464 -20.07 -2.01 15.91
CA ALA A 464 -19.58 -0.88 15.11
C ALA A 464 -20.21 -0.83 13.71
N LEU A 465 -20.49 -1.98 13.08
CA LEU A 465 -21.23 -2.06 11.82
C LEU A 465 -22.70 -1.66 11.99
N ALA A 466 -23.37 -2.08 13.06
CA ALA A 466 -24.75 -1.67 13.33
C ALA A 466 -24.86 -0.16 13.59
N THR A 467 -23.91 0.41 14.35
CA THR A 467 -23.84 1.85 14.64
C THR A 467 -23.61 2.68 13.39
N HIS A 468 -22.54 2.40 12.63
CA HIS A 468 -22.11 3.27 11.52
C HIS A 468 -22.66 2.88 10.14
N CYS A 469 -23.11 1.64 9.96
CA CYS A 469 -23.53 1.11 8.65
C CYS A 469 -25.03 0.74 8.52
N SER A 470 -25.85 0.93 9.55
CA SER A 470 -27.30 0.60 9.54
C SER A 470 -28.13 1.28 8.43
N SER A 471 -27.69 2.43 7.91
CA SER A 471 -28.33 3.10 6.77
C SER A 471 -28.12 2.39 5.42
N LYS A 472 -27.29 1.34 5.39
CA LYS A 472 -26.95 0.56 4.20
C LYS A 472 -27.08 -0.95 4.43
N LEU A 473 -26.56 -1.47 5.55
CA LEU A 473 -26.56 -2.91 5.88
C LEU A 473 -27.72 -3.25 6.82
N GLY A 474 -28.48 -4.29 6.48
CA GLY A 474 -29.49 -4.85 7.39
C GLY A 474 -28.87 -5.75 8.46
N GLU A 475 -29.65 -6.13 9.47
CA GLU A 475 -29.21 -7.03 10.55
C GLU A 475 -28.66 -8.37 10.01
N GLU A 476 -29.32 -8.94 8.99
CA GLU A 476 -28.86 -10.18 8.34
C GLU A 476 -27.54 -9.99 7.59
N ASP A 477 -27.30 -8.82 6.99
CA ASP A 477 -26.05 -8.48 6.28
C ASP A 477 -24.89 -8.34 7.28
N VAL A 478 -25.11 -7.63 8.38
CA VAL A 478 -24.14 -7.51 9.49
C VAL A 478 -23.80 -8.90 10.03
N LYS A 479 -24.81 -9.74 10.29
CA LYS A 479 -24.62 -11.12 10.77
C LYS A 479 -23.81 -11.99 9.81
N LYS A 480 -24.08 -11.90 8.50
CA LYS A 480 -23.29 -12.60 7.45
C LYS A 480 -21.85 -12.10 7.41
N LEU A 481 -21.61 -10.79 7.48
CA LEU A 481 -20.27 -10.21 7.47
C LEU A 481 -19.47 -10.57 8.73
N CYS A 482 -20.11 -10.58 9.91
CA CYS A 482 -19.48 -11.00 11.16
C CYS A 482 -19.13 -12.50 11.15
N GLY A 483 -20.02 -13.35 10.62
CA GLY A 483 -19.72 -14.77 10.41
C GLY A 483 -18.53 -15.00 9.46
N LEU A 484 -18.44 -14.19 8.39
CA LEU A 484 -17.31 -14.21 7.46
C LEU A 484 -16.00 -13.74 8.14
N PHE A 485 -16.06 -12.65 8.91
CA PHE A 485 -14.93 -12.11 9.66
C PHE A 485 -14.39 -13.14 10.66
N CYS A 486 -15.25 -13.72 11.50
CA CYS A 486 -14.90 -14.79 12.45
C CYS A 486 -14.26 -15.99 11.71
N SER A 487 -14.83 -16.43 10.59
CA SER A 487 -14.25 -17.48 9.75
C SER A 487 -12.83 -17.15 9.27
N LYS A 488 -12.53 -15.88 8.93
CA LYS A 488 -11.19 -15.48 8.48
C LYS A 488 -10.22 -15.32 9.65
N MET A 489 -10.68 -14.78 10.78
CA MET A 489 -9.92 -14.67 12.03
C MET A 489 -9.54 -16.04 12.59
N ASN A 490 -10.42 -17.05 12.48
CA ASN A 490 -10.12 -18.42 12.90
C ASN A 490 -8.94 -19.06 12.15
N LYS A 491 -8.49 -18.54 11.00
CA LYS A 491 -7.22 -18.97 10.37
C LYS A 491 -5.97 -18.56 11.17
N ILE A 492 -6.07 -17.55 12.03
CA ILE A 492 -4.98 -17.16 12.95
C ILE A 492 -4.77 -18.28 13.98
N LEU A 493 -5.84 -18.94 14.45
CA LEU A 493 -5.76 -20.07 15.39
C LEU A 493 -4.95 -21.23 14.83
N SER A 494 -5.02 -21.50 13.51
CA SER A 494 -4.18 -22.53 12.88
C SER A 494 -2.69 -22.15 12.88
N GLU A 495 -2.35 -20.87 12.72
CA GLU A 495 -0.95 -20.41 12.80
C GLU A 495 -0.46 -20.43 14.26
N VAL A 496 -1.27 -20.03 15.25
CA VAL A 496 -0.94 -20.14 16.70
C VAL A 496 -0.69 -21.60 17.09
N LYS A 497 -1.57 -22.52 16.69
CA LYS A 497 -1.40 -23.97 16.92
C LYS A 497 -0.19 -24.57 16.21
N LYS A 498 0.26 -23.94 15.11
CA LYS A 498 1.47 -24.36 14.39
C LYS A 498 2.71 -23.88 15.13
N LEU A 499 2.75 -22.61 15.55
CA LEU A 499 3.86 -22.05 16.33
C LEU A 499 4.15 -22.88 17.60
N ALA A 500 3.12 -23.28 18.34
CA ALA A 500 3.29 -24.14 19.52
C ALA A 500 3.97 -25.48 19.21
N LYS A 501 3.69 -26.10 18.05
CA LYS A 501 4.34 -27.35 17.62
C LYS A 501 5.76 -27.12 17.10
N ASP A 502 5.98 -26.00 16.43
CA ASP A 502 7.30 -25.60 15.95
C ASP A 502 8.22 -25.30 17.17
N GLU A 503 7.68 -24.79 18.29
CA GLU A 503 8.38 -24.63 19.58
C GLU A 503 8.68 -25.98 20.26
N GLU A 504 7.73 -26.92 20.35
CA GLU A 504 7.95 -28.26 20.92
C GLU A 504 9.02 -29.09 20.17
N THR A 505 9.19 -28.85 18.87
CA THR A 505 10.12 -29.60 18.02
C THR A 505 11.50 -28.96 17.89
N THR A 506 11.65 -27.68 18.24
CA THR A 506 12.92 -26.95 18.10
C THR A 506 13.66 -26.87 19.43
N LYS A 507 14.71 -27.69 19.61
CA LYS A 507 15.68 -27.53 20.71
C LYS A 507 16.49 -26.22 20.52
N ARG A 508 15.93 -25.08 20.95
CA ARG A 508 16.70 -23.85 21.12
C ARG A 508 17.61 -23.94 22.34
N SER A 509 18.84 -23.45 22.21
CA SER A 509 19.81 -23.32 23.30
C SER A 509 19.35 -22.35 24.40
N LYS A 510 18.51 -21.36 24.05
CA LYS A 510 17.97 -20.37 24.98
C LYS A 510 16.57 -19.92 24.56
N GLU A 511 15.71 -19.66 25.53
CA GLU A 511 14.34 -19.18 25.31
C GLU A 511 14.35 -17.64 25.13
N PRO A 512 13.70 -17.06 24.11
CA PRO A 512 13.77 -15.62 23.83
C PRO A 512 13.08 -14.77 24.91
N THR A 513 13.68 -13.61 25.23
CA THR A 513 13.14 -12.69 26.25
C THR A 513 11.97 -11.86 25.70
N GLU A 514 11.18 -11.26 26.60
CA GLU A 514 10.12 -10.30 26.23
C GLU A 514 10.66 -9.15 25.37
N LYS A 515 11.87 -8.65 25.67
CA LYS A 515 12.53 -7.56 24.93
C LYS A 515 12.87 -7.98 23.50
N ASP A 516 13.29 -9.22 23.28
CA ASP A 516 13.64 -9.75 21.96
C ASP A 516 12.38 -9.99 21.10
N VAL A 517 11.32 -10.54 21.73
CA VAL A 517 10.02 -10.74 21.06
C VAL A 517 9.38 -9.40 20.70
N SER A 518 9.43 -8.40 21.59
CA SER A 518 8.92 -7.04 21.34
C SER A 518 9.64 -6.38 20.16
N LYS A 519 10.98 -6.47 20.11
CA LYS A 519 11.79 -5.98 18.98
C LYS A 519 11.42 -6.66 17.66
N ASP A 520 11.33 -8.00 17.62
CA ASP A 520 11.01 -8.72 16.39
C ASP A 520 9.59 -8.42 15.88
N LEU A 521 8.61 -8.29 16.79
CA LEU A 521 7.25 -7.88 16.44
C LEU A 521 7.18 -6.45 15.92
N LEU A 522 7.78 -5.47 16.59
CA LEU A 522 7.83 -4.09 16.10
C LEU A 522 8.50 -4.01 14.72
N ARG A 523 9.65 -4.69 14.53
CA ARG A 523 10.36 -4.78 13.26
C ARG A 523 9.51 -5.38 12.14
N LYS A 524 8.68 -6.38 12.43
CA LYS A 524 7.86 -7.09 11.42
C LYS A 524 6.48 -6.48 11.16
N THR A 525 6.04 -5.52 11.97
CA THR A 525 4.67 -4.98 11.92
C THR A 525 4.62 -3.48 11.68
N VAL A 526 5.35 -2.71 12.49
CA VAL A 526 5.40 -1.24 12.39
C VAL A 526 6.27 -0.83 11.20
N ALA A 527 7.45 -1.42 11.08
CA ALA A 527 8.47 -1.03 10.11
C ALA A 527 7.99 -1.12 8.64
N PRO A 528 7.34 -2.22 8.18
CA PRO A 528 6.77 -2.29 6.83
C PRO A 528 5.63 -1.30 6.59
N THR A 529 4.76 -1.08 7.59
CA THR A 529 3.67 -0.09 7.50
C THR A 529 4.24 1.31 7.30
N MET A 530 5.22 1.69 8.12
CA MET A 530 5.93 2.97 8.00
C MET A 530 6.68 3.07 6.67
N ALA A 531 7.25 1.96 6.15
CA ALA A 531 7.90 1.93 4.84
C ALA A 531 6.94 2.30 3.70
N GLN A 532 5.73 1.74 3.73
CA GLN A 532 4.74 1.99 2.70
C GLN A 532 4.24 3.45 2.74
N GLN A 533 4.02 3.99 3.94
CA GLN A 533 3.66 5.40 4.14
C GLN A 533 4.79 6.34 3.73
N PHE A 534 6.04 6.01 4.11
CA PHE A 534 7.26 6.69 3.69
C PHE A 534 7.38 6.70 2.16
N LYS A 535 7.32 5.54 1.49
CA LYS A 535 7.41 5.42 0.03
C LYS A 535 6.38 6.26 -0.72
N ARG A 536 5.13 6.32 -0.21
CA ARG A 536 4.06 7.16 -0.78
C ARG A 536 4.38 8.66 -0.66
N LYS A 537 4.88 9.13 0.48
CA LYS A 537 5.14 10.58 0.74
C LYS A 537 6.54 11.04 0.30
N TRP A 538 7.55 10.17 0.29
CA TRP A 538 8.95 10.44 -0.07
C TRP A 538 9.11 11.01 -1.48
N ARG A 539 8.32 10.49 -2.43
CA ARG A 539 8.29 10.95 -3.82
C ARG A 539 7.91 12.43 -3.95
N LEU A 540 7.12 12.95 -3.01
CA LEU A 540 6.61 14.32 -2.98
C LEU A 540 7.55 15.31 -2.26
N LEU A 541 8.44 14.83 -1.38
CA LEU A 541 9.38 15.69 -0.63
C LEU A 541 10.38 16.39 -1.56
N SER A 542 10.83 17.60 -1.20
CA SER A 542 11.88 18.29 -1.97
C SER A 542 13.26 17.65 -1.80
N THR A 543 14.16 17.88 -2.77
CA THR A 543 15.55 17.39 -2.71
C THR A 543 16.26 17.86 -1.44
N THR A 544 16.05 19.10 -1.02
CA THR A 544 16.57 19.66 0.23
C THR A 544 16.04 18.93 1.47
N LYS A 545 14.73 18.61 1.51
CA LYS A 545 14.12 17.85 2.61
C LYS A 545 14.64 16.41 2.65
N ARG A 546 14.67 15.72 1.50
CA ARG A 546 15.22 14.35 1.38
C ARG A 546 16.68 14.30 1.82
N ARG A 547 17.51 15.26 1.39
CA ARG A 547 18.92 15.34 1.78
C ARG A 547 19.11 15.56 3.28
N LYS A 548 18.29 16.41 3.93
CA LYS A 548 18.31 16.56 5.39
C LYS A 548 17.95 15.27 6.12
N MET A 549 16.95 14.52 5.63
CA MET A 549 16.55 13.24 6.24
C MET A 549 17.61 12.13 6.12
N LEU A 550 18.47 12.18 5.10
CA LEU A 550 19.57 11.24 4.90
C LEU A 550 20.87 11.66 5.62
N ILE A 551 20.88 12.82 6.27
CA ILE A 551 22.00 13.29 7.10
C ILE A 551 21.68 13.03 8.57
N ILE A 552 22.68 12.54 9.29
CA ILE A 552 22.57 12.07 10.66
C ILE A 552 23.75 12.63 11.45
N ASP A 553 23.43 13.16 12.62
CA ASP A 553 24.35 13.83 13.54
C ASP A 553 25.58 12.96 13.87
N HIS A 554 26.78 13.53 13.70
CA HIS A 554 28.08 12.95 14.07
C HIS A 554 28.11 12.29 15.46
N GLN A 555 27.30 12.76 16.42
CA GLN A 555 27.18 12.14 17.75
C GLN A 555 26.86 10.64 17.68
N ARG A 556 26.09 10.19 16.69
CA ARG A 556 25.75 8.76 16.50
C ARG A 556 26.98 7.91 16.16
N LEU A 557 27.91 8.45 15.37
CA LEU A 557 29.18 7.82 15.04
C LEU A 557 30.04 7.65 16.31
N VAL A 558 30.15 8.72 17.09
CA VAL A 558 30.93 8.73 18.33
C VAL A 558 30.39 7.71 19.33
N VAL A 559 29.08 7.67 19.56
CA VAL A 559 28.44 6.68 20.44
C VAL A 559 28.76 5.26 19.97
N ALA A 560 28.56 4.95 18.68
CA ALA A 560 28.85 3.60 18.16
C ALA A 560 30.33 3.21 18.33
N CYS A 561 31.28 4.13 18.11
CA CYS A 561 32.71 3.89 18.37
C CYS A 561 33.01 3.68 19.86
N SER A 562 32.44 4.50 20.76
CA SER A 562 32.65 4.39 22.21
C SER A 562 32.13 3.06 22.76
N GLU A 563 30.90 2.67 22.39
CA GLU A 563 30.33 1.39 22.85
C GLU A 563 31.08 0.17 22.26
N THR A 564 31.56 0.27 21.02
CA THR A 564 32.40 -0.78 20.40
C THR A 564 33.71 -0.95 21.15
N PHE A 565 34.34 0.17 21.51
CA PHE A 565 35.59 0.19 22.24
C PHE A 565 35.42 -0.40 23.65
N GLN A 566 34.38 0.01 24.37
CA GLN A 566 34.03 -0.53 25.69
C GLN A 566 33.81 -2.06 25.65
N GLN A 567 33.05 -2.56 24.67
CA GLN A 567 32.85 -4.01 24.51
C GLN A 567 34.18 -4.77 24.31
N MET A 568 35.13 -4.20 23.58
CA MET A 568 36.44 -4.82 23.36
C MET A 568 37.35 -4.72 24.59
N GLU A 569 37.22 -3.68 25.42
CA GLU A 569 37.92 -3.62 26.71
C GLU A 569 37.37 -4.65 27.71
N GLU A 570 36.06 -4.91 27.71
CA GLU A 570 35.47 -6.00 28.49
C GLU A 570 35.98 -7.38 28.06
N VAL A 571 36.16 -7.62 26.75
CA VAL A 571 36.78 -8.85 26.21
C VAL A 571 38.25 -8.95 26.63
N ASP A 572 39.05 -7.89 26.51
CA ASP A 572 40.45 -7.88 27.00
C ASP A 572 40.53 -8.23 28.50
N ILE A 573 39.62 -7.71 29.32
CA ILE A 573 39.56 -7.99 30.76
C ILE A 573 39.14 -9.45 31.02
N LYS A 574 38.17 -9.99 30.28
CA LYS A 574 37.75 -11.41 30.37
C LYS A 574 38.92 -12.34 29.99
N GLU A 575 39.62 -12.05 28.90
CA GLU A 575 40.76 -12.85 28.42
C GLU A 575 42.01 -12.73 29.31
N SER A 576 42.28 -11.55 29.87
CA SER A 576 43.36 -11.38 30.85
C SER A 576 43.11 -12.23 32.10
N LYS A 577 41.87 -12.23 32.61
CA LYS A 577 41.48 -13.09 33.75
C LYS A 577 41.57 -14.58 33.45
N LYS A 578 41.21 -15.03 32.23
CA LYS A 578 41.42 -16.43 31.80
C LYS A 578 42.90 -16.81 31.79
N LYS A 579 43.77 -15.90 31.32
CA LYS A 579 45.23 -16.13 31.28
C LYS A 579 45.85 -16.11 32.67
N GLU A 580 45.38 -15.25 33.58
CA GLU A 580 45.77 -15.27 34.99
C GLU A 580 45.34 -16.56 35.69
N SER A 581 44.12 -17.07 35.47
CA SER A 581 43.70 -18.38 36.01
C SER A 581 44.50 -19.54 35.42
N ALA A 582 44.77 -19.54 34.11
CA ALA A 582 45.56 -20.59 33.46
C ALA A 582 47.03 -20.56 33.87
N ALA A 583 47.60 -19.39 34.17
CA ALA A 583 48.94 -19.25 34.71
C ALA A 583 49.02 -19.74 36.16
N ALA A 584 48.01 -19.43 36.99
CA ALA A 584 47.92 -19.96 38.36
C ALA A 584 47.81 -21.50 38.36
N ASP A 585 47.04 -22.09 37.44
CA ASP A 585 46.95 -23.55 37.28
C ASP A 585 48.29 -24.17 36.79
N GLN A 586 49.09 -23.45 35.99
CA GLN A 586 50.41 -23.90 35.55
C GLN A 586 51.50 -23.79 36.64
N GLU A 587 51.49 -22.75 37.47
CA GLU A 587 52.40 -22.67 38.64
C GLU A 587 52.08 -23.76 39.68
N MET A 588 50.81 -24.15 39.82
CA MET A 588 50.42 -25.30 40.64
C MET A 588 50.81 -26.66 40.03
N SER A 589 51.19 -26.71 38.75
CA SER A 589 51.55 -27.94 38.02
C SER A 589 53.05 -28.27 38.02
N ASN A 590 53.94 -27.29 38.19
CA ASN A 590 55.40 -27.48 38.08
C ASN A 590 56.14 -27.61 39.43
N GLY A 591 55.41 -27.75 40.55
CA GLY A 591 55.94 -27.74 41.91
C GLY A 591 56.13 -29.11 42.59
N LYS A 592 56.52 -30.19 41.88
CA LYS A 592 56.78 -31.52 42.50
C LYS A 592 57.95 -32.32 41.89
N GLU A 593 59.16 -31.94 42.28
CA GLU A 593 60.40 -32.74 42.46
C GLU A 593 61.54 -31.69 42.70
N SER A 594 62.49 -31.82 43.63
CA SER A 594 62.87 -32.92 44.53
C SER A 594 63.69 -32.45 45.76
N THR A 595 63.68 -33.26 46.83
CA THR A 595 64.77 -33.49 47.82
C THR A 595 65.43 -32.36 48.65
N ALA A 596 65.22 -32.47 49.97
CA ALA A 596 66.21 -32.71 51.04
C ALA A 596 67.08 -31.58 51.68
N ASP A 597 66.94 -31.55 53.02
CA ASP A 597 67.97 -31.37 54.07
C ASP A 597 68.51 -30.00 54.56
N GLN A 598 68.76 -30.02 55.90
CA GLN A 598 69.55 -29.14 56.78
C GLN A 598 69.00 -27.80 57.33
N GLU A 599 68.45 -27.91 58.55
CA GLU A 599 68.96 -27.27 59.79
C GLU A 599 69.50 -25.82 59.78
N MET A 600 68.81 -24.88 60.48
CA MET A 600 69.23 -24.40 61.83
C MET A 600 68.57 -23.08 62.35
N SER A 601 68.26 -23.10 63.65
CA SER A 601 68.30 -21.99 64.64
C SER A 601 67.22 -20.89 64.72
N ASN A 602 66.63 -20.80 65.93
CA ASN A 602 66.22 -19.63 66.75
C ASN A 602 65.54 -18.41 66.07
N GLY A 603 64.34 -17.94 66.44
CA GLY A 603 63.58 -18.08 67.69
C GLY A 603 63.27 -16.72 68.34
N LYS A 604 62.00 -16.48 68.73
CA LYS A 604 61.48 -15.40 69.62
C LYS A 604 61.58 -13.95 69.07
N GLU A 605 60.83 -12.91 69.49
CA GLU A 605 59.62 -12.66 70.32
C GLU A 605 59.18 -11.18 70.07
N SER A 606 58.01 -10.61 70.46
CA SER A 606 56.75 -11.05 71.11
C SER A 606 55.64 -9.98 70.89
N THR A 607 54.38 -10.24 71.33
CA THR A 607 53.39 -9.32 71.99
C THR A 607 53.13 -7.86 71.51
N ALA A 608 51.99 -7.19 71.78
CA ALA A 608 50.60 -7.54 72.12
C ALA A 608 49.77 -6.23 72.22
N ASP A 609 48.47 -6.32 71.96
CA ASP A 609 47.33 -5.62 72.60
C ASP A 609 47.19 -4.09 72.84
N GLN A 610 45.93 -3.66 72.64
CA GLN A 610 45.11 -2.70 73.41
C GLN A 610 45.13 -1.16 73.19
N GLN A 611 43.98 -0.68 72.69
CA GLN A 611 43.08 0.38 73.22
C GLN A 611 43.66 1.67 73.87
N THR A 612 43.23 2.86 73.41
CA THR A 612 42.21 3.72 74.08
C THR A 612 42.01 5.11 73.42
N ASN A 613 41.05 5.86 73.95
CA ASN A 613 40.25 6.97 73.41
C ASN A 613 40.81 8.43 73.48
N ASP A 614 40.11 9.30 72.73
CA ASP A 614 39.70 10.70 73.01
C ASP A 614 40.71 11.86 73.17
N SER A 615 40.61 12.85 72.25
CA SER A 615 40.29 14.28 72.53
C SER A 615 40.46 15.16 71.26
N LYS A 616 40.06 16.44 71.22
CA LYS A 616 38.77 17.15 71.33
C LYS A 616 39.06 18.62 70.94
N GLU A 617 38.19 19.26 70.16
CA GLU A 617 38.02 20.74 70.03
C GLU A 617 39.20 21.67 69.62
N SER A 618 39.04 22.41 68.51
CA SER A 618 38.74 23.86 68.59
C SER A 618 38.31 24.45 67.23
N ASP A 619 37.16 25.13 67.26
CA ASP A 619 36.65 26.09 66.27
C ASP A 619 37.24 27.50 66.63
N PRO A 620 37.10 28.61 65.84
CA PRO A 620 35.77 29.20 65.63
C PRO A 620 35.51 30.14 64.39
N SER A 621 34.22 30.24 64.03
CA SER A 621 33.43 31.48 63.77
C SER A 621 33.82 32.46 62.64
N CYS A 622 32.92 32.75 61.67
CA CYS A 622 31.96 33.90 61.64
C CYS A 622 32.59 35.26 61.19
N ASP A 623 31.90 36.20 60.53
CA ASP A 623 30.49 36.28 60.10
C ASP A 623 30.26 37.33 58.98
N GLU A 624 29.08 37.24 58.35
CA GLU A 624 28.15 38.27 57.82
C GLU A 624 28.57 39.51 56.96
N GLY A 625 27.57 40.04 56.22
CA GLY A 625 27.61 41.32 55.47
C GLY A 625 27.22 41.21 53.98
N SER A 626 26.05 40.76 53.53
CA SER A 626 24.66 41.26 53.68
C SER A 626 24.29 42.53 52.86
N HIS A 627 23.02 42.57 52.40
CA HIS A 627 22.28 43.65 51.70
C HIS A 627 22.57 43.94 50.21
N GLU A 628 21.59 44.21 49.33
CA GLU A 628 20.13 43.87 49.18
C GLU A 628 19.72 44.28 47.73
N VAL A 629 18.97 43.50 46.92
CA VAL A 629 17.48 43.45 46.77
C VAL A 629 16.91 44.76 46.15
N GLN A 630 16.01 44.79 45.15
CA GLN A 630 14.75 44.05 45.02
C GLN A 630 14.18 43.90 43.58
N GLU A 631 13.62 42.71 43.29
CA GLU A 631 12.37 42.31 42.54
C GLU A 631 11.88 43.04 41.26
N GLY A 632 11.12 42.43 40.34
CA GLY A 632 10.51 41.09 40.19
C GLY A 632 10.26 40.77 38.69
N THR A 633 9.71 39.63 38.22
CA THR A 633 8.70 38.74 38.83
C THR A 633 8.79 37.28 38.31
N SER A 634 8.47 36.32 39.19
CA SER A 634 8.25 34.86 39.02
C SER A 634 7.44 34.47 37.75
N CYS A 635 7.86 33.57 36.85
CA CYS A 635 8.09 32.10 36.90
C CYS A 635 6.84 31.21 36.66
N LYS A 636 6.91 30.36 35.62
CA LYS A 636 6.59 28.90 35.62
C LYS A 636 6.76 28.28 34.22
N LYS A 637 7.89 27.61 33.99
CA LYS A 637 8.06 26.67 32.84
C LYS A 637 7.83 25.25 33.35
N ASN A 638 6.76 24.59 32.89
CA ASN A 638 6.55 23.17 33.18
C ASN A 638 7.60 22.33 32.42
N LYS A 639 8.51 21.69 33.18
CA LYS A 639 9.37 20.62 32.68
C LYS A 639 8.62 19.30 32.76
N THR A 640 8.14 18.79 31.62
CA THR A 640 7.77 17.38 31.43
C THR A 640 8.19 16.92 30.03
N SER A 641 9.50 16.84 29.83
CA SER A 641 10.13 16.12 28.72
C SER A 641 11.13 15.14 29.31
N THR A 642 10.72 13.90 29.51
CA THR A 642 11.59 12.84 30.03
C THR A 642 12.74 12.62 29.05
N PRO A 643 14.01 12.80 29.45
CA PRO A 643 15.14 12.48 28.58
C PRO A 643 15.24 10.96 28.50
N PHE A 644 14.89 10.37 27.35
CA PHE A 644 15.06 8.95 27.14
C PHE A 644 16.53 8.68 26.80
N ILE A 645 17.27 8.18 27.79
CA ILE A 645 18.64 7.68 27.62
C ILE A 645 18.55 6.45 26.70
N PRO A 646 19.37 6.34 25.63
CA PRO A 646 19.47 5.11 24.86
C PRO A 646 20.04 4.00 25.74
N ASP A 647 19.27 2.94 25.94
CA ASP A 647 19.69 1.74 26.67
C ASP A 647 20.53 0.83 25.74
N PRO A 648 21.83 0.58 26.01
CA PRO A 648 22.80 0.05 25.05
C PRO A 648 22.72 -1.48 24.85
N SER A 649 21.52 -1.99 24.53
CA SER A 649 21.29 -3.41 24.21
C SER A 649 20.57 -3.59 22.85
N SER A 650 21.14 -3.06 21.78
CA SER A 650 20.93 -3.61 20.44
C SER A 650 21.65 -4.97 20.31
N THR A 651 21.22 -5.82 19.40
CA THR A 651 21.85 -7.10 19.07
C THR A 651 23.31 -6.90 18.64
N TYR A 652 24.22 -7.10 19.59
CA TYR A 652 25.58 -7.50 19.27
C TYR A 652 25.58 -8.98 18.92
N ILE A 653 26.68 -9.46 18.33
CA ILE A 653 27.04 -10.87 18.45
C ILE A 653 27.00 -11.16 19.95
N THR A 654 26.10 -12.06 20.37
CA THR A 654 25.88 -12.31 21.79
C THR A 654 27.13 -12.91 22.41
N ASP A 655 27.34 -12.72 23.72
CA ASP A 655 28.47 -13.33 24.44
C ASP A 655 28.52 -14.86 24.18
N GLU A 656 27.36 -15.49 23.96
CA GLU A 656 27.21 -16.93 23.66
C GLU A 656 27.50 -17.32 22.20
N GLU A 657 27.37 -16.42 21.24
CA GLU A 657 27.78 -16.65 19.84
C GLU A 657 29.30 -16.48 19.66
N LEU A 658 29.94 -15.64 20.48
CA LEU A 658 31.39 -15.53 20.56
C LEU A 658 32.04 -16.71 21.30
N GLU A 659 31.35 -17.31 22.28
CA GLU A 659 31.84 -18.50 23.00
C GLU A 659 31.76 -19.81 22.19
N GLN A 660 31.06 -19.83 21.04
CA GLN A 660 30.92 -21.01 20.17
C GLN A 660 31.79 -20.98 18.91
N MET A 661 32.54 -19.90 18.68
CA MET A 661 33.52 -19.80 17.59
C MET A 661 34.91 -19.59 18.20
N ASP A 662 35.89 -20.43 17.84
CA ASP A 662 37.30 -20.23 18.18
C ASP A 662 37.86 -19.01 17.42
N VAL A 663 37.55 -17.80 17.89
CA VAL A 663 38.02 -16.52 17.30
C VAL A 663 39.10 -15.92 18.19
N GLU A 664 40.36 -16.03 17.78
CA GLU A 664 41.45 -15.30 18.42
C GLU A 664 41.26 -13.78 18.20
N PHE A 665 40.91 -13.06 19.26
CA PHE A 665 40.78 -11.60 19.21
C PHE A 665 42.16 -10.92 19.09
N PRO A 666 42.35 -9.98 18.14
CA PRO A 666 43.61 -9.28 17.97
C PRO A 666 44.05 -8.50 19.22
N VAL A 667 45.30 -8.75 19.64
CA VAL A 667 45.92 -8.14 20.83
C VAL A 667 46.01 -6.61 20.71
N LYS A 668 45.82 -5.89 21.82
CA LYS A 668 45.97 -4.43 21.91
C LYS A 668 47.42 -4.02 21.59
N CYS A 669 47.59 -3.07 20.66
CA CYS A 669 48.92 -2.62 20.25
C CYS A 669 49.69 -1.96 21.41
N SER A 670 51.01 -2.17 21.43
CA SER A 670 51.93 -1.56 22.38
C SER A 670 52.19 -0.09 22.03
N GLY A 671 51.46 0.81 22.67
CA GLY A 671 51.71 2.26 22.67
C GLY A 671 50.53 3.13 22.21
N ASP A 672 50.51 4.38 22.67
CA ASP A 672 49.42 5.34 22.47
C ASP A 672 49.28 5.89 21.03
N SER A 673 50.17 5.48 20.12
CA SER A 673 50.17 5.94 18.73
C SER A 673 49.09 5.28 17.87
N CYS A 674 48.66 4.06 18.20
CA CYS A 674 47.66 3.34 17.41
C CYS A 674 46.21 3.71 17.83
N PRO A 675 45.31 4.06 16.89
CA PRO A 675 43.91 4.35 17.23
C PRO A 675 43.12 3.21 17.88
N CYS A 676 43.63 1.97 17.92
CA CYS A 676 42.98 0.86 18.63
C CYS A 676 43.13 0.91 20.16
N THR A 677 43.88 1.88 20.71
CA THR A 677 44.14 2.01 22.15
C THR A 677 43.29 3.08 22.86
N ASP A 678 42.55 3.90 22.11
CA ASP A 678 41.72 4.99 22.65
C ASP A 678 40.45 5.20 21.80
N GLY A 679 39.28 5.23 22.45
CA GLY A 679 37.98 5.35 21.76
C GLY A 679 37.78 6.67 21.00
N TYR A 680 38.42 7.76 21.45
CA TYR A 680 38.33 9.04 20.73
C TYR A 680 39.17 9.02 19.44
N LYS A 681 40.42 8.50 19.50
CA LYS A 681 41.26 8.24 18.33
C LYS A 681 40.60 7.26 17.35
N LEU A 682 39.95 6.20 17.84
CA LEU A 682 39.14 5.29 17.00
C LEU A 682 38.07 6.06 16.21
N SER A 683 37.28 6.91 16.88
CA SER A 683 36.23 7.70 16.22
C SER A 683 36.81 8.62 15.13
N LYS A 684 37.95 9.28 15.41
CA LYS A 684 38.64 10.17 14.48
C LYS A 684 39.25 9.43 13.29
N HIS A 685 39.83 8.24 13.53
CA HIS A 685 40.33 7.36 12.47
C HIS A 685 39.19 6.92 11.55
N LEU A 686 38.08 6.45 12.12
CA LEU A 686 36.93 5.98 11.35
C LEU A 686 36.27 7.10 10.53
N VAL A 687 36.14 8.32 11.08
CA VAL A 687 35.73 9.51 10.29
C VAL A 687 36.67 9.72 9.10
N GLY A 688 37.99 9.61 9.28
CA GLY A 688 38.97 9.74 8.20
C GLY A 688 38.78 8.71 7.10
N VAL A 689 38.65 7.43 7.46
CA VAL A 689 38.41 6.32 6.52
C VAL A 689 37.09 6.52 5.76
N LEU A 690 35.99 6.76 6.47
CA LEU A 690 34.64 6.87 5.90
C LEU A 690 34.40 8.17 5.12
N SER A 691 35.19 9.22 5.36
CA SER A 691 35.15 10.47 4.57
C SER A 691 35.97 10.39 3.29
N SER A 692 36.89 9.42 3.19
CA SER A 692 37.80 9.29 2.06
C SER A 692 37.11 8.82 0.76
N GLU A 693 37.83 8.93 -0.35
CA GLU A 693 37.47 8.31 -1.64
C GLU A 693 37.43 6.76 -1.54
N LYS A 694 38.18 6.17 -0.61
CA LYS A 694 38.31 4.72 -0.39
C LYS A 694 37.41 4.20 0.74
N ASN A 695 36.29 4.87 1.01
CA ASN A 695 35.34 4.42 2.03
C ASN A 695 34.84 2.99 1.71
N PRO A 696 35.11 1.99 2.57
CA PRO A 696 34.74 0.59 2.33
C PRO A 696 33.23 0.33 2.44
N ILE A 697 32.49 1.21 3.12
CA ILE A 697 31.07 1.01 3.34
C ILE A 697 30.27 1.58 2.16
N PRO A 698 29.57 0.74 1.38
CA PRO A 698 28.78 1.21 0.24
C PRO A 698 27.59 2.08 0.68
N PHE A 699 27.05 1.85 1.89
CA PHE A 699 25.73 2.31 2.30
C PHE A 699 25.68 3.74 2.89
N TYR A 700 26.81 4.28 3.36
CA TYR A 700 26.91 5.63 3.92
C TYR A 700 28.33 6.19 3.78
N LYS A 701 28.49 7.51 3.93
CA LYS A 701 29.77 8.23 3.94
C LYS A 701 29.81 9.20 5.12
N CYS A 702 30.98 9.47 5.68
CA CYS A 702 31.12 10.62 6.58
C CYS A 702 31.34 11.91 5.77
N LEU A 703 30.73 12.99 6.24
CA LEU A 703 31.03 14.34 5.81
C LEU A 703 32.27 14.87 6.58
N PRO A 704 32.99 15.89 6.08
CA PRO A 704 34.20 16.41 6.73
C PRO A 704 34.01 16.95 8.16
N ASN A 705 32.77 17.22 8.57
CA ASN A 705 32.40 17.62 9.93
C ASN A 705 32.02 16.44 10.85
N GLY A 706 32.13 15.19 10.36
CA GLY A 706 31.79 13.97 11.09
C GLY A 706 30.35 13.49 10.92
N ASP A 707 29.45 14.29 10.35
CA ASP A 707 28.06 13.88 10.11
C ASP A 707 28.00 12.70 9.13
N ILE A 708 27.10 11.75 9.36
CA ILE A 708 26.92 10.60 8.47
C ILE A 708 25.87 10.95 7.42
N ILE A 709 26.19 10.79 6.14
CA ILE A 709 25.23 10.84 5.03
C ILE A 709 25.00 9.44 4.46
N LEU A 710 23.74 9.02 4.44
CA LEU A 710 23.30 7.78 3.78
C LEU A 710 23.44 7.91 2.26
N ARG A 711 24.06 6.91 1.61
CA ARG A 711 24.16 6.86 0.14
C ARG A 711 22.85 6.35 -0.44
N GLY A 712 22.46 6.91 -1.58
CA GLY A 712 21.10 6.80 -2.13
C GLY A 712 20.80 5.52 -2.90
N ASP A 713 21.83 4.77 -3.27
CA ASP A 713 21.82 3.45 -3.91
C ASP A 713 21.24 2.34 -3.02
N VAL A 714 21.21 2.51 -1.71
CA VAL A 714 20.51 1.61 -0.76
C VAL A 714 19.01 1.86 -0.73
N TRP A 715 18.59 3.09 -1.03
CA TRP A 715 17.22 3.58 -0.85
C TRP A 715 16.48 3.71 -2.18
N LEU A 716 17.16 3.44 -3.31
CA LEU A 716 16.65 3.65 -4.66
C LEU A 716 17.14 2.54 -5.58
N ASP A 717 16.22 1.91 -6.31
CA ASP A 717 16.53 1.03 -7.43
C ASP A 717 17.28 1.81 -8.55
N PRO A 718 17.81 1.13 -9.60
CA PRO A 718 18.48 1.79 -10.72
C PRO A 718 17.63 2.86 -11.43
N GLU A 719 16.31 2.81 -11.28
CA GLU A 719 15.31 3.69 -11.90
C GLU A 719 14.98 4.93 -11.02
N GLY A 720 15.34 4.90 -9.74
CA GLY A 720 15.08 5.96 -8.76
C GLY A 720 13.82 5.76 -7.92
N HIS A 721 13.30 4.54 -7.79
CA HIS A 721 12.20 4.19 -6.90
C HIS A 721 12.69 3.58 -5.59
N PHE A 722 11.99 3.86 -4.49
CA PHE A 722 12.27 3.25 -3.20
C PHE A 722 12.13 1.73 -3.24
N PHE A 723 13.16 0.98 -2.82
CA PHE A 723 13.10 -0.48 -2.68
C PHE A 723 11.89 -0.89 -1.83
N ASP A 724 11.14 -1.90 -2.25
CA ASP A 724 9.98 -2.39 -1.49
C ASP A 724 10.39 -3.05 -0.16
N ASP A 725 11.59 -3.61 -0.08
CA ASP A 725 12.10 -4.32 1.10
C ASP A 725 12.83 -3.42 2.11
N MET A 726 12.90 -2.10 1.92
CA MET A 726 13.99 -1.31 2.51
C MET A 726 13.93 -1.12 4.03
N ILE A 727 12.74 -0.95 4.64
CA ILE A 727 12.63 -0.99 6.13
C ILE A 727 12.52 -2.45 6.63
N THR A 728 12.14 -3.36 5.74
CA THR A 728 12.20 -4.81 5.95
C THR A 728 13.63 -5.36 5.84
N LEU A 729 14.64 -4.52 5.57
CA LEU A 729 16.03 -4.94 5.40
C LEU A 729 16.47 -5.71 6.63
N ASN A 730 16.76 -6.99 6.40
CA ASN A 730 17.22 -7.87 7.45
C ASN A 730 18.62 -7.42 7.89
N GLU A 731 18.83 -7.31 9.20
CA GLU A 731 20.13 -7.05 9.83
C GLU A 731 21.20 -8.02 9.28
N GLU A 732 20.78 -9.26 9.02
CA GLU A 732 21.51 -10.34 8.35
C GLU A 732 22.04 -9.99 6.94
N PHE A 733 21.29 -9.24 6.11
CA PHE A 733 21.75 -8.81 4.78
C PHE A 733 22.85 -7.75 4.87
N ILE A 734 22.74 -6.84 5.84
CA ILE A 734 23.69 -5.73 5.98
C ILE A 734 24.93 -6.19 6.76
N GLY A 735 24.78 -7.05 7.77
CA GLY A 735 25.88 -7.78 8.41
C GLY A 735 26.65 -8.63 7.41
N GLY A 736 25.95 -9.36 6.54
CA GLY A 736 26.52 -10.10 5.41
C GLY A 736 27.20 -9.23 4.33
N ALA A 737 27.13 -7.90 4.42
CA ALA A 737 27.84 -6.97 3.53
C ALA A 737 28.98 -6.20 4.23
N VAL A 738 28.95 -6.03 5.56
CA VAL A 738 30.00 -5.35 6.33
C VAL A 738 31.06 -6.34 6.84
N LEU A 739 30.66 -7.53 7.29
CA LEU A 739 31.57 -8.53 7.85
C LEU A 739 32.57 -9.08 6.81
N PRO A 740 32.20 -9.33 5.53
CA PRO A 740 33.14 -9.86 4.53
C PRO A 740 34.12 -8.85 3.92
N ILE A 741 34.11 -7.58 4.37
CA ILE A 741 35.05 -6.56 3.88
C ILE A 741 36.48 -6.93 4.35
N GLU A 742 37.49 -6.75 3.50
CA GLU A 742 38.91 -6.97 3.85
C GLU A 742 39.36 -6.01 4.97
N ASP A 743 40.09 -6.52 5.97
CA ASP A 743 40.46 -5.76 7.17
C ASP A 743 41.46 -4.62 6.85
N GLU A 744 42.35 -4.88 5.89
CA GLU A 744 43.39 -3.98 5.40
C GLU A 744 42.85 -2.65 4.88
N ILE A 745 41.57 -2.61 4.45
CA ILE A 745 40.90 -1.40 3.97
C ILE A 745 40.61 -0.43 5.14
N PHE A 746 40.37 -0.95 6.35
CA PHE A 746 40.17 -0.14 7.55
C PHE A 746 41.49 0.18 8.26
N SER A 747 42.39 -0.81 8.38
CA SER A 747 43.74 -0.63 8.91
C SER A 747 44.63 -1.87 8.70
N VAL A 748 45.94 -1.66 8.60
CA VAL A 748 46.94 -2.74 8.73
C VAL A 748 47.00 -3.30 10.16
N CYS A 749 46.50 -2.57 11.17
CA CYS A 749 46.32 -3.09 12.52
C CYS A 749 45.04 -3.95 12.59
N PRO A 750 45.12 -5.28 12.81
CA PRO A 750 43.94 -6.15 12.76
C PRO A 750 42.89 -5.80 13.81
N ARG A 751 43.35 -5.36 15.00
CA ARG A 751 42.45 -4.89 16.06
C ARG A 751 41.69 -3.62 15.68
N LEU A 752 42.37 -2.67 15.02
CA LEU A 752 41.73 -1.43 14.57
C LEU A 752 40.72 -1.72 13.45
N ALA A 753 41.04 -2.65 12.54
CA ALA A 753 40.13 -3.08 11.50
C ALA A 753 38.85 -3.73 12.08
N LEU A 754 38.99 -4.66 13.03
CA LEU A 754 37.87 -5.28 13.74
C LEU A 754 36.99 -4.24 14.47
N LEU A 755 37.60 -3.32 15.22
CA LEU A 755 36.89 -2.22 15.88
C LEU A 755 36.13 -1.34 14.87
N CYS A 756 36.71 -1.06 13.70
CA CYS A 756 36.05 -0.32 12.63
C CYS A 756 34.85 -1.09 12.05
N LYS A 757 34.99 -2.39 11.76
CA LYS A 757 33.90 -3.26 11.30
C LYS A 757 32.73 -3.31 12.29
N MET A 758 33.02 -3.52 13.57
CA MET A 758 32.00 -3.57 14.63
C MET A 758 31.28 -2.23 14.79
N ALA A 759 32.00 -1.11 14.79
CA ALA A 759 31.39 0.22 14.80
C ALA A 759 30.52 0.44 13.55
N CYS A 760 31.01 0.04 12.37
CA CYS A 760 30.27 0.12 11.13
C CYS A 760 28.97 -0.70 11.14
N HIS A 761 28.97 -1.87 11.80
CA HIS A 761 27.78 -2.69 12.03
C HIS A 761 26.76 -1.96 12.93
N ARG A 762 27.20 -1.46 14.09
CA ARG A 762 26.37 -0.75 15.09
C ARG A 762 25.69 0.52 14.56
N ILE A 763 26.34 1.22 13.64
CA ILE A 763 25.80 2.44 13.02
C ILE A 763 24.51 2.16 12.23
N ILE A 764 24.44 1.04 11.49
CA ILE A 764 23.34 0.73 10.55
C ILE A 764 21.93 0.85 11.16
N PRO A 765 21.59 0.19 12.29
CA PRO A 765 20.27 0.33 12.90
C PRO A 765 19.99 1.75 13.40
N MET A 766 21.02 2.49 13.85
CA MET A 766 20.86 3.92 14.19
C MET A 766 20.50 4.77 12.97
N LEU A 767 21.08 4.46 11.80
CA LEU A 767 20.76 5.17 10.56
C LEU A 767 19.31 4.95 10.15
N LEU A 768 18.86 3.69 10.16
CA LEU A 768 17.47 3.33 9.79
C LEU A 768 16.45 3.99 10.74
N MET A 769 16.66 3.91 12.05
CA MET A 769 15.76 4.51 13.05
C MET A 769 15.75 6.04 12.98
N SER A 770 16.87 6.69 12.65
CA SER A 770 16.91 8.14 12.46
C SER A 770 16.03 8.60 11.29
N VAL A 771 16.08 7.90 10.14
CA VAL A 771 15.22 8.21 8.99
C VAL A 771 13.74 8.04 9.33
N ILE A 772 13.40 6.97 10.07
CA ILE A 772 12.02 6.71 10.55
C ILE A 772 11.54 7.82 11.48
N HIS A 773 12.34 8.23 12.46
CA HIS A 773 11.99 9.32 13.38
C HIS A 773 11.85 10.67 12.65
N GLN A 774 12.78 11.02 11.76
CA GLN A 774 12.69 12.26 10.98
C GLN A 774 11.44 12.29 10.08
N PHE A 775 10.98 11.13 9.60
CA PHE A 775 9.72 11.02 8.86
C PHE A 775 8.49 11.21 9.76
N ALA A 776 8.43 10.54 10.91
CA ALA A 776 7.33 10.70 11.87
C ALA A 776 7.19 12.16 12.35
N GLU A 777 8.31 12.86 12.57
CA GLU A 777 8.33 14.29 12.93
C GLU A 777 8.01 15.24 11.77
N LEU A 778 8.04 14.77 10.52
CA LEU A 778 7.47 15.48 9.38
C LEU A 778 5.96 15.28 9.32
N GLU A 779 5.47 14.05 9.50
CA GLU A 779 4.03 13.74 9.45
C GLU A 779 3.21 14.49 10.50
N LYS A 780 3.77 14.71 11.70
CA LYS A 780 3.14 15.52 12.77
C LYS A 780 3.00 17.02 12.44
N LYS A 781 3.56 17.51 11.32
CA LYS A 781 3.49 18.92 10.93
C LYS A 781 2.41 19.08 9.86
N ASP A 782 1.25 19.58 10.27
CA ASP A 782 0.01 19.73 9.47
C ASP A 782 0.10 20.53 8.15
N ASN A 783 1.29 21.00 7.76
CA ASN A 783 1.54 21.85 6.60
C ASN A 783 2.80 21.43 5.79
N ILE A 784 2.99 20.13 5.51
CA ILE A 784 4.05 19.70 4.57
C ILE A 784 3.74 20.19 3.15
N ARG A 785 4.30 21.35 2.77
CA ARG A 785 4.38 21.75 1.36
C ARG A 785 5.41 20.90 0.63
N PHE A 786 4.96 20.18 -0.39
CA PHE A 786 5.76 19.40 -1.33
C PHE A 786 6.17 20.31 -2.51
N GLU A 787 7.40 20.18 -3.05
CA GLU A 787 7.98 21.18 -3.99
C GLU A 787 8.10 20.67 -5.43
N CYS A 788 7.50 21.41 -6.35
CA CYS A 788 7.55 21.20 -7.79
C CYS A 788 8.93 21.55 -8.40
N GLN A 789 9.51 20.66 -9.19
CA GLN A 789 10.79 20.85 -9.90
C GLN A 789 10.60 21.52 -11.26
N SER A 790 11.62 22.21 -11.81
CA SER A 790 11.52 22.86 -13.13
C SER A 790 12.13 22.02 -14.25
N CYS A 791 11.53 22.07 -15.44
CA CYS A 791 11.97 21.32 -16.61
C CYS A 791 13.19 21.97 -17.25
N GLN A 792 14.31 21.26 -17.36
CA GLN A 792 15.54 21.79 -17.93
C GLN A 792 15.43 22.11 -19.43
N GLY A 793 14.61 21.34 -20.17
CA GLY A 793 14.44 21.52 -21.61
C GLY A 793 13.44 22.61 -22.04
N CYS A 794 12.57 23.09 -21.14
CA CYS A 794 11.58 24.14 -21.47
C CYS A 794 11.31 25.19 -20.38
N GLY A 795 11.95 25.11 -19.21
CA GLY A 795 11.79 26.05 -18.09
C GLY A 795 10.51 25.90 -17.26
N GLU A 796 9.48 25.23 -17.76
CA GLU A 796 8.19 25.08 -17.07
C GLU A 796 8.31 24.30 -15.74
N PRO A 797 7.66 24.74 -14.64
CA PRO A 797 7.62 24.03 -13.37
C PRO A 797 6.66 22.83 -13.37
N GLU A 798 6.94 21.84 -12.52
CA GLU A 798 6.06 20.69 -12.25
C GLU A 798 4.67 21.16 -11.83
N SER A 799 3.64 20.48 -12.35
CA SER A 799 2.24 20.80 -12.04
C SER A 799 1.82 20.22 -10.69
N GLN A 800 2.38 19.09 -10.30
CA GLN A 800 2.44 18.55 -8.95
C GLN A 800 3.82 17.92 -8.69
N PRO A 801 4.26 17.83 -7.43
CA PRO A 801 5.55 17.26 -7.06
C PRO A 801 5.71 15.81 -7.53
N GLY A 802 6.73 15.55 -8.36
CA GLY A 802 7.05 14.22 -8.89
C GLY A 802 6.49 13.88 -10.28
N ASP A 803 5.89 14.86 -10.98
CA ASP A 803 5.41 14.69 -12.36
C ASP A 803 6.53 14.49 -13.40
N PHE A 804 7.70 15.09 -13.19
CA PHE A 804 8.74 15.15 -14.21
C PHE A 804 9.71 13.98 -14.14
N LYS A 805 10.04 13.43 -15.31
CA LYS A 805 11.03 12.36 -15.47
C LYS A 805 12.43 12.96 -15.40
N ARG A 806 13.33 12.38 -14.61
CA ARG A 806 14.75 12.80 -14.56
C ARG A 806 15.50 12.37 -15.82
N CYS A 807 16.66 12.99 -16.08
CA CYS A 807 17.60 12.47 -17.07
C CYS A 807 18.04 11.05 -16.71
N GLY A 808 17.94 10.10 -17.65
CA GLY A 808 18.35 8.71 -17.45
C GLY A 808 19.87 8.51 -17.28
N GLY A 809 20.69 9.50 -17.63
CA GLY A 809 22.13 9.50 -17.36
C GLY A 809 22.44 10.15 -16.00
N CYS A 810 22.67 11.47 -15.98
CA CYS A 810 23.14 12.19 -14.80
C CYS A 810 22.11 12.33 -13.66
N LYS A 811 20.82 12.05 -13.88
CA LYS A 811 19.70 12.19 -12.92
C LYS A 811 19.54 13.56 -12.22
N SER A 812 20.36 14.57 -12.56
CA SER A 812 20.41 15.89 -11.90
C SER A 812 19.42 16.92 -12.46
N VAL A 813 18.85 16.67 -13.64
CA VAL A 813 17.89 17.55 -14.31
C VAL A 813 16.56 16.83 -14.59
N PHE A 814 15.48 17.60 -14.62
CA PHE A 814 14.10 17.12 -14.75
C PHE A 814 13.51 17.51 -16.12
N TYR A 815 12.63 16.66 -16.65
CA TYR A 815 11.97 16.87 -17.93
C TYR A 815 10.48 16.56 -17.83
N CYS A 816 9.63 17.47 -18.33
CA CYS A 816 8.19 17.25 -18.45
C CYS A 816 7.81 16.17 -19.49
N GLY A 817 8.79 15.66 -20.24
CA GLY A 817 8.64 14.49 -21.10
C GLY A 817 9.83 14.26 -22.05
N LYS A 818 9.80 13.12 -22.76
CA LYS A 818 10.85 12.65 -23.67
C LYS A 818 11.24 13.68 -24.74
N LYS A 819 10.32 14.57 -25.17
CA LYS A 819 10.63 15.66 -26.11
C LYS A 819 11.62 16.67 -25.52
N CYS A 820 11.36 17.19 -24.33
CA CYS A 820 12.26 18.13 -23.65
C CYS A 820 13.61 17.49 -23.28
N GLN A 821 13.60 16.21 -22.92
CA GLN A 821 14.84 15.44 -22.73
C GLN A 821 15.69 15.38 -24.00
N VAL A 822 15.11 15.01 -25.15
CA VAL A 822 15.84 14.94 -26.43
C VAL A 822 16.29 16.32 -26.92
N GLN A 823 15.53 17.36 -26.62
CA GLN A 823 15.89 18.74 -26.93
C GLN A 823 17.11 19.20 -26.12
N ASP A 824 17.08 19.07 -24.80
CA ASP A 824 18.22 19.45 -23.94
C ASP A 824 19.45 18.58 -24.23
N TRP A 825 19.26 17.28 -24.50
CA TRP A 825 20.32 16.36 -24.92
C TRP A 825 21.11 16.89 -26.13
N LYS A 826 20.40 17.44 -27.13
CA LYS A 826 21.01 18.08 -28.32
C LYS A 826 21.55 19.48 -28.03
N ALA A 827 20.99 20.21 -27.06
CA ALA A 827 21.39 21.57 -26.69
C ALA A 827 22.67 21.64 -25.82
N GLY A 828 23.40 20.54 -25.67
CA GLY A 828 24.66 20.46 -24.91
C GLY A 828 24.56 19.61 -23.64
N HIS A 829 23.36 19.19 -23.21
CA HIS A 829 23.24 18.29 -22.07
C HIS A 829 23.91 16.93 -22.32
N LYS A 830 24.08 16.45 -23.57
CA LYS A 830 24.84 15.21 -23.84
C LYS A 830 26.28 15.25 -23.29
N GLN A 831 26.95 16.41 -23.35
CA GLN A 831 28.32 16.58 -22.83
C GLN A 831 28.28 16.75 -21.31
N LYS A 832 27.50 17.73 -20.82
CA LYS A 832 27.31 17.98 -19.39
C LYS A 832 26.74 16.78 -18.63
N CYS A 833 26.01 15.87 -19.27
CA CYS A 833 25.47 14.67 -18.63
C CYS A 833 26.57 13.69 -18.23
N GLN A 834 27.72 13.67 -18.92
CA GLN A 834 28.85 12.82 -18.54
C GLN A 834 29.66 13.44 -17.40
N GLU A 835 29.74 14.77 -17.35
CA GLU A 835 30.36 15.52 -16.24
C GLU A 835 29.47 15.51 -14.99
N LEU A 836 28.17 15.81 -15.13
CA LEU A 836 27.17 15.77 -14.05
C LEU A 836 26.83 14.35 -13.61
N ALA A 837 27.06 13.33 -14.43
CA ALA A 837 27.11 11.95 -13.95
C ALA A 837 28.31 11.81 -13.00
N LYS A 838 29.52 12.18 -13.44
CA LYS A 838 30.74 12.15 -12.61
C LYS A 838 30.67 12.98 -11.31
N ASP A 839 29.97 14.11 -11.30
CA ASP A 839 29.78 14.93 -10.09
C ASP A 839 28.71 14.34 -9.15
N ASN A 840 27.65 13.72 -9.68
CA ASN A 840 26.77 12.89 -8.84
C ASN A 840 27.51 11.66 -8.34
N ASP A 841 28.36 11.04 -9.17
CA ASP A 841 29.23 9.90 -8.85
C ASP A 841 30.28 10.26 -7.76
N GLY A 842 30.58 11.55 -7.52
CA GLY A 842 31.34 12.00 -6.34
C GLY A 842 30.58 11.87 -5.01
N LEU A 843 29.25 11.70 -5.08
CA LEU A 843 28.38 11.35 -3.94
C LEU A 843 27.76 9.93 -4.07
N PHE A 844 27.78 9.35 -5.28
CA PHE A 844 27.00 8.16 -5.67
C PHE A 844 27.77 7.13 -6.52
N SER A 845 29.10 7.16 -6.57
CA SER A 845 29.90 6.05 -7.15
C SER A 845 30.95 5.50 -6.21
N CYS A 846 31.14 4.19 -6.35
CA CYS A 846 32.44 3.54 -6.31
C CYS A 846 32.49 2.67 -7.58
N SER A 847 33.57 2.77 -8.37
CA SER A 847 33.66 2.07 -9.67
C SER A 847 34.54 0.83 -9.59
N LYS A 848 33.94 -0.33 -9.87
CA LYS A 848 34.59 -1.57 -10.35
C LYS A 848 35.73 -2.14 -9.49
N LEU A 849 35.38 -3.05 -8.58
CA LEU A 849 36.26 -4.20 -8.31
C LEU A 849 36.41 -5.04 -9.59
N HIS A 850 37.62 -5.54 -9.82
CA HIS A 850 38.02 -6.19 -11.06
C HIS A 850 37.49 -7.63 -11.15
N GLN A 851 36.99 -8.00 -12.33
CA GLN A 851 37.11 -9.38 -12.82
C GLN A 851 38.28 -9.42 -13.80
N THR A 852 39.44 -9.94 -13.36
CA THR A 852 40.58 -10.28 -14.21
C THR A 852 41.40 -11.41 -13.57
N GLY A 853 41.41 -12.59 -14.22
CA GLY A 853 42.29 -13.72 -13.91
C GLY A 853 41.87 -14.58 -12.70
N ASP A 854 41.77 -15.91 -12.79
CA ASP A 854 42.04 -16.85 -13.91
C ASP A 854 40.79 -17.68 -14.27
#